data_AF-A0A2N1TB80-F1
#
_entry.id   AF-A0A2N1TB80-F1
#
_cell.length_a   1.000
_cell.length_b   1.000
_cell.length_c   1.000
_cell.angle_alpha   90.00
_cell.angle_beta   90.00
_cell.angle_gamma   90.00
#
_symmetry.space_group_name_H-M   'P 1'
#
loop_
_entity.id
_entity.type
_entity.pdbx_description
1 polymer ?
#
loop_
_entity_poly.entity_id
_entity_poly.type
_entity_poly.pdbx_seq_one_letter_code
_entity_poly.pdbx_strand_id
1 'polypeptide(L)'
;MIGKIELSKLVSNEARELIKKTPRLNDAVVKLLTDFNRLYSSYQISNIQDIFEACEIFDREVQISPSLSKDITSVRKKIRGALIEMLYTSETSNLKLGAWETVDQLTRERDLGKAVAELIDILQEKKPEQFNQQWIGIADKNLYEHLKNLLKNPQTNTVNWEDLKRLLPEAFATKFKITVNTSREEQVVKIINEYRSIIEMLGAESAAEALLALGLIEEGNYSQTLNIIGEHLGTCQIPFPNLTDIDALPEIVIDLPSIRKLLFIRLRNLVYQELVKDEDESVPLEIHKNRLEKLRQRTRAILKKKLGKEKSAHQGLYDEVIAYFEEILKIKSPTNMVDRIIGKNGRSYYFPSIRQKMAMKELSDKQRLLVAFFMGKGKTGVAFLTKEMVKAKKMLYICPGGELIDEIEARISKYYKKGKAPSVGRIEAPLDAEKLEQALKCDIVIMPFSMLGSKVDNKSVNDQLSETEFDFMVVDEVHNAKREGKLWTEEINKLANSIPDLYENGHIVLLSGDPTPNSPSDIVPQLRLLDRTKFGESRSLKAVVKKLGPLTLRTILLESMLLIDEPEDWEKYIKLQTFDLSPKERSFYEAIRSNDELSHSEKARQLSLFLMSPWLFVDESSEEIGSYVKQTAETVKKYLFEEDEDAILITVNDFKQGVLRDHDDYPGKKPFVSKLQELLPADIDWYIIDGDITKNEQKEIIKKSRNVTKKTVIVAMSNALREGINLSHMKRGICIGPDYNKPNDAQRIKRQAREGNEDVEITMLMPKDSFFTAKHRHAEQKYSLTQRMKYGGTLTENDLELLDGEDFSDTVRIEDGVVYIGTKLVDHLSTPSKKLNALISHLHNKGRQYWEKFIENYGEYFTKLYMERDKKSPSSNNGRFVSSLIRKLEDKKILPSTEGSPLYCDLACGPLVLERALSVDKVSRKIYNLDLNEYMLEYGLKEHPQRKTSVQQGAINDMQGIYEDEFFDLINCSFALYFSKNNRRSKNPENNERSQALMEFNRVLKPGGIAIITLPSNVGTDIERQNFITHLREAFGFEIVENYTGIAQSTDKKEEGKFSNYTIVCKKIDLPKKELIDPLKLALSRIAVIPKTRSFSELTSAEDFEPPLHSEFKINDHELTYDYTDEIEEKDEYNIYKQIDEARLYLRQLVSKLGTLNNLPQEYQAEMKEKNVCLIHYGGENFSFCFLTDNPMRPYSIA
;
A
#
# COMPACT_ATOMS: atom_id res chain seq x y z
N MET A 1 -54.20 -60.45 26.27
CA MET A 1 -55.16 -59.33 26.11
C MET A 1 -54.60 -58.14 25.32
N ILE A 2 -53.29 -57.82 25.37
CA ILE A 2 -52.71 -56.63 24.70
C ILE A 2 -52.65 -56.73 23.15
N GLY A 3 -52.78 -57.92 22.56
CA GLY A 3 -52.64 -58.14 21.11
C GLY A 3 -53.74 -57.57 20.19
N LYS A 4 -54.87 -57.06 20.72
CA LYS A 4 -56.08 -56.69 19.94
C LYS A 4 -56.56 -55.23 20.14
N ILE A 5 -55.70 -54.30 20.50
CA ILE A 5 -56.09 -52.86 20.57
C ILE A 5 -55.86 -52.22 19.18
N GLU A 6 -56.92 -51.68 18.58
CA GLU A 6 -56.85 -50.84 17.37
C GLU A 6 -56.12 -49.53 17.66
N LEU A 7 -55.32 -49.05 16.70
CA LEU A 7 -54.48 -47.85 16.82
C LEU A 7 -55.27 -46.60 17.27
N SER A 8 -56.50 -46.43 16.78
CA SER A 8 -57.40 -45.33 17.18
C SER A 8 -57.78 -45.34 18.66
N LYS A 9 -57.71 -46.49 19.34
CA LYS A 9 -58.01 -46.62 20.77
C LYS A 9 -56.84 -46.29 21.68
N LEU A 10 -55.60 -46.28 21.16
CA LEU A 10 -54.38 -45.91 21.91
C LEU A 10 -54.37 -44.43 22.34
N VAL A 11 -55.09 -43.57 21.63
CA VAL A 11 -55.10 -42.11 21.88
C VAL A 11 -56.13 -41.71 22.97
N SER A 12 -57.03 -42.61 23.34
CA SER A 12 -58.08 -42.39 24.34
C SER A 12 -57.53 -42.27 25.78
N ASN A 13 -58.21 -41.50 26.64
CA ASN A 13 -57.78 -41.29 28.03
C ASN A 13 -57.71 -42.61 28.85
N GLU A 14 -58.57 -43.58 28.57
CA GLU A 14 -58.54 -44.91 29.22
C GLU A 14 -57.30 -45.72 28.81
N ALA A 15 -56.85 -45.61 27.56
CA ALA A 15 -55.62 -46.25 27.12
C ALA A 15 -54.38 -45.59 27.72
N ARG A 16 -54.37 -44.26 27.89
CA ARG A 16 -53.27 -43.53 28.56
C ARG A 16 -53.02 -44.01 29.99
N GLU A 17 -54.09 -44.24 30.76
CA GLU A 17 -54.00 -44.81 32.11
C GLU A 17 -53.54 -46.28 32.13
N LEU A 18 -53.92 -47.06 31.12
CA LEU A 18 -53.51 -48.47 31.00
C LEU A 18 -52.03 -48.61 30.62
N ILE A 19 -51.54 -47.74 29.73
CA ILE A 19 -50.13 -47.69 29.26
C ILE A 19 -49.20 -47.37 30.43
N LYS A 20 -49.55 -46.41 31.30
CA LYS A 20 -48.79 -46.08 32.51
C LYS A 20 -48.64 -47.24 33.50
N LYS A 21 -49.55 -48.23 33.48
CA LYS A 21 -49.58 -49.36 34.42
C LYS A 21 -49.04 -50.68 33.85
N THR A 22 -48.59 -50.72 32.58
CA THR A 22 -48.25 -51.98 31.91
C THR A 22 -46.73 -52.22 31.83
N PRO A 23 -46.17 -53.31 32.41
CA PRO A 23 -44.72 -53.58 32.47
C PRO A 23 -44.03 -53.94 31.14
N ARG A 24 -44.74 -53.95 30.00
CA ARG A 24 -44.21 -54.34 28.67
C ARG A 24 -44.46 -53.27 27.62
N LEU A 25 -44.05 -52.05 27.94
CA LEU A 25 -44.24 -50.88 27.11
C LEU A 25 -43.42 -50.92 25.80
N ASN A 26 -42.25 -51.58 25.83
CA ASN A 26 -41.42 -51.81 24.64
C ASN A 26 -42.16 -52.61 23.55
N ASP A 27 -43.00 -53.58 23.92
CA ASP A 27 -43.74 -54.39 22.94
C ASP A 27 -44.80 -53.56 22.19
N ALA A 28 -45.41 -52.56 22.86
CA ALA A 28 -46.36 -51.64 22.26
C ALA A 28 -45.68 -50.68 21.28
N VAL A 29 -44.50 -50.15 21.63
CA VAL A 29 -43.71 -49.27 20.76
C VAL A 29 -43.15 -50.04 19.56
N VAL A 30 -42.64 -51.26 19.75
CA VAL A 30 -42.18 -52.11 18.65
C VAL A 30 -43.32 -52.44 17.69
N LYS A 31 -44.53 -52.70 18.20
CA LYS A 31 -45.72 -52.88 17.37
C LYS A 31 -46.08 -51.61 16.61
N LEU A 32 -46.02 -50.43 17.24
CA LEU A 32 -46.26 -49.14 16.58
C LEU A 32 -45.27 -48.88 15.43
N LEU A 33 -43.98 -49.17 15.65
CA LEU A 33 -42.93 -49.05 14.64
C LEU A 33 -43.12 -50.07 13.50
N THR A 34 -43.60 -51.27 13.82
CA THR A 34 -43.91 -52.32 12.84
C THR A 34 -45.14 -51.96 12.01
N ASP A 35 -46.20 -51.47 12.66
CA ASP A 35 -47.43 -51.01 12.00
C ASP A 35 -47.16 -49.77 11.15
N PHE A 36 -46.29 -48.86 11.59
CA PHE A 36 -45.82 -47.72 10.80
C PHE A 36 -45.11 -48.18 9.53
N ASN A 37 -44.12 -49.07 9.63
CA ASN A 37 -43.42 -49.61 8.45
C ASN A 37 -44.35 -50.38 7.51
N ARG A 38 -45.41 -51.03 8.03
CA ARG A 38 -46.42 -51.73 7.23
C ARG A 38 -47.41 -50.77 6.53
N LEU A 39 -47.80 -49.68 7.20
CA LEU A 39 -48.78 -48.72 6.69
C LEU A 39 -48.16 -47.65 5.78
N TYR A 40 -46.85 -47.40 5.90
CA TYR A 40 -46.09 -46.45 5.10
C TYR A 40 -46.23 -46.66 3.58
N SER A 41 -46.58 -47.87 3.13
CA SER A 41 -46.80 -48.19 1.72
C SER A 41 -48.22 -47.98 1.19
N SER A 42 -49.20 -47.63 2.05
CA SER A 42 -50.65 -47.69 1.69
C SER A 42 -51.42 -46.35 1.74
N TYR A 43 -50.78 -45.23 2.05
CA TYR A 43 -51.29 -43.85 1.93
C TYR A 43 -52.79 -43.61 2.26
N GLN A 44 -53.18 -43.71 3.54
CA GLN A 44 -54.41 -43.08 4.05
C GLN A 44 -54.09 -42.11 5.19
N ILE A 45 -54.53 -40.84 5.03
CA ILE A 45 -54.17 -39.68 5.87
C ILE A 45 -54.55 -39.88 7.35
N SER A 46 -55.72 -40.47 7.61
CA SER A 46 -56.22 -40.67 8.98
C SER A 46 -55.28 -41.50 9.84
N ASN A 47 -54.62 -42.51 9.24
CA ASN A 47 -53.72 -43.40 9.97
C ASN A 47 -52.38 -42.74 10.31
N ILE A 48 -51.93 -41.75 9.53
CA ILE A 48 -50.64 -41.06 9.74
C ILE A 48 -50.74 -40.07 10.89
N GLN A 49 -51.87 -39.36 11.00
CA GLN A 49 -52.11 -38.41 12.08
C GLN A 49 -52.22 -39.12 13.44
N ASP A 50 -52.94 -40.25 13.50
CA ASP A 50 -53.04 -41.09 14.70
C ASP A 50 -51.67 -41.62 15.15
N ILE A 51 -50.78 -41.98 14.22
CA ILE A 51 -49.42 -42.43 14.53
C ILE A 51 -48.55 -41.27 15.04
N PHE A 52 -48.70 -40.07 14.48
CA PHE A 52 -47.95 -38.88 14.92
C PHE A 52 -48.34 -38.46 16.34
N GLU A 53 -49.64 -38.45 16.65
CA GLU A 53 -50.14 -38.16 18.00
C GLU A 53 -49.72 -39.24 19.00
N ALA A 54 -49.73 -40.52 18.62
CA ALA A 54 -49.23 -41.59 19.47
C ALA A 54 -47.74 -41.41 19.81
N CYS A 55 -46.90 -41.03 18.83
CA CYS A 55 -45.48 -40.73 19.05
C CYS A 55 -45.27 -39.55 20.00
N GLU A 56 -46.06 -38.47 19.91
CA GLU A 56 -45.99 -37.34 20.85
C GLU A 56 -46.36 -37.74 22.29
N ILE A 57 -47.34 -38.63 22.45
CA ILE A 57 -47.75 -39.14 23.77
C ILE A 57 -46.63 -39.99 24.39
N PHE A 58 -45.97 -40.85 23.61
CA PHE A 58 -44.87 -41.67 24.11
C PHE A 58 -43.66 -40.84 24.57
N ASP A 59 -43.34 -39.73 23.89
CA ASP A 59 -42.24 -38.83 24.27
C ASP A 59 -42.55 -38.02 25.54
N ARG A 60 -43.79 -37.56 25.71
CA ARG A 60 -44.16 -36.68 26.83
C ARG A 60 -44.51 -37.43 28.11
N GLU A 61 -45.18 -38.57 28.01
CA GLU A 61 -45.81 -39.20 29.16
C GLU A 61 -45.15 -40.51 29.62
N VAL A 62 -44.14 -41.03 28.90
CA VAL A 62 -43.49 -42.29 29.26
C VAL A 62 -41.97 -42.18 29.25
N GLN A 63 -41.31 -42.62 30.35
CA GLN A 63 -39.85 -42.74 30.40
C GLN A 63 -39.37 -43.89 29.51
N ILE A 64 -39.12 -43.58 28.24
CA ILE A 64 -38.56 -44.49 27.25
C ILE A 64 -37.02 -44.47 27.26
N SER A 65 -36.39 -45.58 26.87
CA SER A 65 -34.94 -45.65 26.83
C SER A 65 -34.36 -44.74 25.73
N PRO A 66 -33.11 -44.25 25.87
CA PRO A 66 -32.50 -43.35 24.88
C PRO A 66 -32.43 -43.93 23.46
N SER A 67 -32.29 -45.26 23.30
CA SER A 67 -32.27 -45.89 21.97
C SER A 67 -33.65 -45.81 21.31
N LEU A 68 -34.72 -46.04 22.08
CA LEU A 68 -36.09 -46.03 21.59
C LEU A 68 -36.56 -44.61 21.25
N SER A 69 -36.13 -43.62 22.03
CA SER A 69 -36.36 -42.19 21.72
C SER A 69 -35.73 -41.79 20.39
N LYS A 70 -34.54 -42.33 20.07
CA LYS A 70 -33.86 -42.09 18.79
C LYS A 70 -34.64 -42.70 17.61
N ASP A 71 -35.21 -43.90 17.80
CA ASP A 71 -36.04 -44.56 16.78
C ASP A 71 -37.38 -43.83 16.55
N ILE A 72 -38.04 -43.38 17.62
CA ILE A 72 -39.28 -42.57 17.53
C ILE A 72 -39.00 -41.24 16.83
N THR A 73 -37.87 -40.59 17.14
CA THR A 73 -37.45 -39.35 16.47
C THR A 73 -37.20 -39.56 14.97
N SER A 74 -36.57 -40.69 14.61
CA SER A 74 -36.34 -41.08 13.22
C SER A 74 -37.67 -41.29 12.46
N VAL A 75 -38.63 -41.96 13.08
CA VAL A 75 -39.98 -42.16 12.50
C VAL A 75 -40.74 -40.84 12.36
N ARG A 76 -40.70 -39.93 13.35
CA ARG A 76 -41.26 -38.57 13.21
C ARG A 76 -40.70 -37.83 12.01
N LYS A 77 -39.38 -37.91 11.80
CA LYS A 77 -38.72 -37.24 10.67
C LYS A 77 -39.22 -37.79 9.32
N LYS A 78 -39.41 -39.11 9.22
CA LYS A 78 -39.98 -39.76 8.02
C LYS A 78 -41.45 -39.42 7.80
N ILE A 79 -42.27 -39.43 8.86
CA ILE A 79 -43.70 -39.03 8.78
C ILE A 79 -43.83 -37.59 8.31
N ARG A 80 -43.01 -36.68 8.87
CA ARG A 80 -43.02 -35.28 8.50
C ARG A 80 -42.60 -35.07 7.05
N GLY A 81 -41.60 -35.81 6.56
CA GLY A 81 -41.22 -35.80 5.15
C GLY A 81 -42.36 -36.23 4.22
N ALA A 82 -43.02 -37.36 4.53
CA ALA A 82 -44.12 -37.88 3.73
C ALA A 82 -45.37 -36.97 3.75
N LEU A 83 -45.70 -36.35 4.89
CA LEU A 83 -46.78 -35.37 4.99
C LEU A 83 -46.50 -34.11 4.18
N ILE A 84 -45.25 -33.64 4.16
CA ILE A 84 -44.81 -32.49 3.37
C ILE A 84 -44.88 -32.82 1.87
N GLU A 85 -44.43 -34.00 1.45
CA GLU A 85 -44.48 -34.44 0.06
C GLU A 85 -45.93 -34.63 -0.44
N MET A 86 -46.83 -35.13 0.41
CA MET A 86 -48.26 -35.22 0.10
C MET A 86 -48.94 -33.85 0.03
N LEU A 87 -48.64 -32.93 0.96
CA LEU A 87 -49.16 -31.56 0.92
C LEU A 87 -48.65 -30.83 -0.33
N TYR A 88 -47.38 -31.03 -0.68
CA TYR A 88 -46.77 -30.52 -1.89
C TYR A 88 -47.48 -31.03 -3.15
N THR A 89 -47.76 -32.33 -3.22
CA THR A 89 -48.47 -32.95 -4.37
C THR A 89 -49.94 -32.49 -4.46
N SER A 90 -50.61 -32.33 -3.32
CA SER A 90 -51.98 -31.83 -3.20
C SER A 90 -52.11 -30.37 -3.66
N GLU A 91 -51.20 -29.49 -3.22
CA GLU A 91 -51.29 -28.05 -3.52
C GLU A 91 -50.75 -27.69 -4.92
N THR A 92 -49.71 -28.37 -5.40
CA THR A 92 -49.20 -28.18 -6.79
C THR A 92 -50.25 -28.56 -7.84
N SER A 93 -51.09 -29.57 -7.58
CA SER A 93 -52.18 -29.96 -8.48
C SER A 93 -53.32 -28.92 -8.57
N ASN A 94 -53.51 -28.08 -7.55
CA ASN A 94 -54.60 -27.11 -7.48
C ASN A 94 -54.22 -25.69 -7.92
N LEU A 95 -52.93 -25.30 -7.89
CA LEU A 95 -52.55 -23.89 -8.04
C LEU A 95 -51.79 -23.50 -9.33
N LYS A 96 -51.38 -24.45 -10.20
CA LYS A 96 -50.67 -24.15 -11.48
C LYS A 96 -49.52 -23.13 -11.35
N LEU A 97 -48.73 -23.20 -10.28
CA LEU A 97 -47.55 -22.33 -10.08
C LEU A 97 -46.26 -23.14 -10.27
N GLY A 98 -45.23 -22.47 -10.82
CA GLY A 98 -43.96 -23.07 -11.24
C GLY A 98 -43.19 -23.79 -10.12
N ALA A 99 -42.30 -24.70 -10.53
CA ALA A 99 -41.57 -25.60 -9.65
C ALA A 99 -40.75 -24.84 -8.60
N TRP A 100 -41.03 -25.08 -7.31
CA TRP A 100 -40.16 -24.71 -6.21
C TRP A 100 -39.11 -25.82 -6.02
N GLU A 101 -37.84 -25.46 -5.84
CA GLU A 101 -36.74 -26.42 -5.84
C GLU A 101 -36.47 -27.02 -4.45
N THR A 102 -36.88 -26.34 -3.35
CA THR A 102 -36.62 -26.81 -1.98
C THR A 102 -37.74 -26.46 -0.97
N VAL A 103 -37.84 -27.26 0.10
CA VAL A 103 -38.76 -27.02 1.25
C VAL A 103 -38.44 -25.71 1.99
N ASP A 104 -37.17 -25.29 1.97
CA ASP A 104 -36.74 -24.04 2.60
C ASP A 104 -37.25 -22.82 1.84
N GLN A 105 -37.28 -22.86 0.50
CA GLN A 105 -37.92 -21.82 -0.32
C GLN A 105 -39.42 -21.72 0.01
N LEU A 106 -40.11 -22.86 0.10
CA LEU A 106 -41.54 -22.92 0.43
C LEU A 106 -41.86 -22.34 1.81
N THR A 107 -41.05 -22.70 2.80
CA THR A 107 -41.19 -22.21 4.18
C THR A 107 -40.94 -20.70 4.24
N ARG A 108 -39.90 -20.23 3.54
CA ARG A 108 -39.56 -18.82 3.44
C ARG A 108 -40.65 -17.98 2.78
N GLU A 109 -41.22 -18.44 1.67
CA GLU A 109 -42.32 -17.74 0.98
C GLU A 109 -43.58 -17.66 1.86
N ARG A 110 -43.92 -18.75 2.55
CA ARG A 110 -45.04 -18.76 3.50
C ARG A 110 -44.82 -17.77 4.65
N ASP A 111 -43.63 -17.76 5.22
CA ASP A 111 -43.30 -16.89 6.35
C ASP A 111 -43.21 -15.41 5.90
N LEU A 112 -42.73 -15.16 4.67
CA LEU A 112 -42.80 -13.84 4.03
C LEU A 112 -44.24 -13.37 3.84
N GLY A 113 -45.14 -14.22 3.34
CA GLY A 113 -46.55 -13.89 3.21
C GLY A 113 -47.22 -13.51 4.54
N LYS A 114 -46.87 -14.19 5.63
CA LYS A 114 -47.35 -13.85 6.99
C LYS A 114 -46.83 -12.49 7.45
N ALA A 115 -45.53 -12.25 7.29
CA ALA A 115 -44.92 -10.97 7.65
C ALA A 115 -45.49 -9.80 6.83
N VAL A 116 -45.80 -10.03 5.55
CA VAL A 116 -46.47 -9.04 4.69
C VAL A 116 -47.90 -8.75 5.19
N ALA A 117 -48.66 -9.77 5.58
CA ALA A 117 -50.00 -9.58 6.15
C ALA A 117 -49.96 -8.74 7.43
N GLU A 118 -49.02 -9.04 8.34
CA GLU A 118 -48.80 -8.26 9.57
C GLU A 118 -48.42 -6.80 9.26
N LEU A 119 -47.58 -6.58 8.25
CA LEU A 119 -47.25 -5.23 7.79
C LEU A 119 -48.49 -4.49 7.25
N ILE A 120 -49.36 -5.17 6.50
CA ILE A 120 -50.59 -4.58 5.96
C ILE A 120 -51.50 -4.12 7.10
N ASP A 121 -51.65 -4.91 8.17
CA ASP A 121 -52.46 -4.54 9.33
C ASP A 121 -51.91 -3.26 10.00
N ILE A 122 -50.59 -3.17 10.18
CA ILE A 122 -49.93 -1.96 10.70
C ILE A 122 -50.13 -0.76 9.79
N LEU A 123 -50.08 -0.94 8.47
CA LEU A 123 -50.28 0.13 7.50
C LEU A 123 -51.74 0.61 7.47
N GLN A 124 -52.71 -0.29 7.65
CA GLN A 124 -54.13 0.06 7.76
C GLN A 124 -54.43 0.83 9.06
N GLU A 125 -53.77 0.44 10.16
CA GLU A 125 -53.90 1.11 11.46
C GLU A 125 -53.27 2.51 11.43
N LYS A 126 -52.01 2.61 11.01
CA LYS A 126 -51.21 3.84 11.10
C LYS A 126 -51.42 4.80 9.92
N LYS A 127 -51.97 4.33 8.81
CA LYS A 127 -52.30 5.10 7.59
C LYS A 127 -51.22 6.11 7.15
N PRO A 128 -49.96 5.71 6.98
CA PRO A 128 -48.92 6.64 6.54
C PRO A 128 -49.21 7.17 5.13
N GLU A 129 -48.95 8.46 4.89
CA GLU A 129 -49.04 9.04 3.54
C GLU A 129 -47.99 8.43 2.60
N GLN A 130 -46.78 8.22 3.11
CA GLN A 130 -45.68 7.48 2.48
C GLN A 130 -44.90 6.71 3.56
N PHE A 131 -44.29 5.60 3.19
CA PHE A 131 -43.45 4.82 4.11
C PHE A 131 -42.30 4.14 3.36
N ASN A 132 -41.25 3.80 4.09
CA ASN A 132 -40.05 3.13 3.56
C ASN A 132 -39.56 2.08 4.58
N GLN A 133 -38.40 1.46 4.31
CA GLN A 133 -37.85 0.41 5.19
C GLN A 133 -37.58 0.94 6.61
N GLN A 134 -37.10 2.18 6.76
CA GLN A 134 -36.86 2.81 8.06
C GLN A 134 -38.15 3.05 8.83
N TRP A 135 -39.21 3.47 8.14
CA TRP A 135 -40.53 3.63 8.74
C TRP A 135 -41.04 2.32 9.32
N ILE A 136 -40.86 1.19 8.62
CA ILE A 136 -41.22 -0.14 9.15
C ILE A 136 -40.43 -0.42 10.43
N GLY A 137 -39.12 -0.15 10.46
CA GLY A 137 -38.28 -0.34 11.65
C GLY A 137 -38.69 0.53 12.85
N ILE A 138 -39.21 1.74 12.61
CA ILE A 138 -39.75 2.62 13.65
C ILE A 138 -41.14 2.15 14.09
N ALA A 139 -41.96 1.70 13.14
CA ALA A 139 -43.34 1.29 13.38
C ALA A 139 -43.41 -0.05 14.13
N ASP A 140 -42.56 -1.00 13.76
CA ASP A 140 -42.36 -2.30 14.41
C ASP A 140 -40.96 -2.86 14.08
N LYS A 141 -40.06 -2.79 15.07
CA LYS A 141 -38.67 -3.25 14.94
C LYS A 141 -38.55 -4.76 14.70
N ASN A 142 -39.43 -5.57 15.29
CA ASN A 142 -39.34 -7.02 15.20
C ASN A 142 -39.78 -7.49 13.81
N LEU A 143 -40.88 -6.92 13.31
CA LEU A 143 -41.35 -7.19 11.96
C LEU A 143 -40.33 -6.74 10.91
N TYR A 144 -39.70 -5.59 11.11
CA TYR A 144 -38.63 -5.10 10.22
C TYR A 144 -37.48 -6.10 10.09
N GLU A 145 -36.92 -6.58 11.22
CA GLU A 145 -35.83 -7.56 11.19
C GLU A 145 -36.28 -8.90 10.62
N HIS A 146 -37.54 -9.31 10.86
CA HIS A 146 -38.10 -10.52 10.30
C HIS A 146 -38.23 -10.45 8.78
N LEU A 147 -38.83 -9.37 8.26
CA LEU A 147 -38.92 -9.09 6.82
C LEU A 147 -37.54 -8.99 6.18
N LYS A 148 -36.59 -8.30 6.82
CA LYS A 148 -35.21 -8.15 6.33
C LYS A 148 -34.51 -9.49 6.16
N ASN A 149 -34.70 -10.42 7.10
CA ASN A 149 -34.15 -11.77 7.01
C ASN A 149 -34.83 -12.59 5.91
N LEU A 150 -36.16 -12.49 5.77
CA LEU A 150 -36.93 -13.21 4.75
C LEU A 150 -36.69 -12.68 3.34
N LEU A 151 -36.37 -11.40 3.17
CA LEU A 151 -36.06 -10.76 1.88
C LEU A 151 -34.58 -10.86 1.49
N LYS A 152 -33.75 -11.47 2.33
CA LYS A 152 -32.30 -11.58 2.13
C LYS A 152 -31.96 -12.65 1.10
N ASN A 153 -31.29 -12.30 0.01
CA ASN A 153 -30.81 -13.27 -0.96
C ASN A 153 -29.71 -14.13 -0.31
N PRO A 154 -29.84 -15.48 -0.30
CA PRO A 154 -28.88 -16.37 0.36
C PRO A 154 -27.49 -16.34 -0.28
N GLN A 155 -27.40 -16.04 -1.58
CA GLN A 155 -26.15 -16.03 -2.35
C GLN A 155 -25.42 -14.70 -2.24
N THR A 156 -26.12 -13.59 -2.43
CA THR A 156 -25.50 -12.24 -2.45
C THR A 156 -25.52 -11.55 -1.10
N ASN A 157 -26.21 -12.11 -0.10
CA ASN A 157 -26.41 -11.52 1.23
C ASN A 157 -27.13 -10.15 1.20
N THR A 158 -27.63 -9.70 0.04
CA THR A 158 -28.35 -8.44 -0.16
C THR A 158 -29.85 -8.59 0.11
N VAL A 159 -30.52 -7.54 0.58
CA VAL A 159 -31.96 -7.56 0.91
C VAL A 159 -32.76 -6.97 -0.24
N ASN A 160 -33.64 -7.74 -0.87
CA ASN A 160 -34.41 -7.29 -2.02
C ASN A 160 -35.77 -6.71 -1.63
N TRP A 161 -35.80 -5.41 -1.31
CA TRP A 161 -37.04 -4.72 -0.92
C TRP A 161 -38.06 -4.55 -2.06
N GLU A 162 -37.67 -4.78 -3.33
CA GLU A 162 -38.63 -4.82 -4.44
C GLU A 162 -39.58 -6.02 -4.32
N ASP A 163 -39.14 -7.14 -3.74
CA ASP A 163 -40.02 -8.30 -3.55
C ASP A 163 -41.13 -7.98 -2.53
N LEU A 164 -40.80 -7.25 -1.46
CA LEU A 164 -41.81 -6.73 -0.53
C LEU A 164 -42.80 -5.80 -1.23
N LYS A 165 -42.30 -4.89 -2.06
CA LYS A 165 -43.14 -3.93 -2.79
C LYS A 165 -44.13 -4.63 -3.72
N ARG A 166 -43.72 -5.72 -4.39
CA ARG A 166 -44.58 -6.53 -5.25
C ARG A 166 -45.65 -7.30 -4.47
N LEU A 167 -45.36 -7.68 -3.22
CA LEU A 167 -46.28 -8.42 -2.36
C LEU A 167 -47.30 -7.53 -1.64
N LEU A 168 -47.05 -6.21 -1.57
CA LEU A 168 -47.98 -5.26 -0.99
C LEU A 168 -49.18 -4.99 -1.95
N PRO A 169 -50.40 -4.79 -1.42
CA PRO A 169 -51.53 -4.30 -2.20
C PRO A 169 -51.19 -2.99 -2.91
N GLU A 170 -51.71 -2.77 -4.11
CA GLU A 170 -51.37 -1.61 -4.97
C GLU A 170 -51.47 -0.25 -4.25
N ALA A 171 -52.48 -0.08 -3.39
CA ALA A 171 -52.69 1.13 -2.59
C ALA A 171 -51.56 1.43 -1.58
N PHE A 172 -50.81 0.40 -1.15
CA PHE A 172 -49.64 0.52 -0.28
C PHE A 172 -48.33 0.44 -1.07
N ALA A 173 -48.27 -0.38 -2.12
CA ALA A 173 -47.10 -0.51 -2.98
C ALA A 173 -46.71 0.83 -3.65
N THR A 174 -47.71 1.64 -4.03
CA THR A 174 -47.52 2.99 -4.59
C THR A 174 -47.02 4.01 -3.56
N LYS A 175 -47.30 3.77 -2.26
CA LYS A 175 -46.84 4.60 -1.13
C LYS A 175 -45.51 4.13 -0.55
N PHE A 176 -45.10 2.90 -0.85
CA PHE A 176 -43.85 2.32 -0.41
C PHE A 176 -42.69 2.83 -1.27
N LYS A 177 -41.88 3.71 -0.68
CA LYS A 177 -40.64 4.19 -1.29
C LYS A 177 -39.51 3.27 -0.86
N ILE A 178 -38.96 2.55 -1.82
CA ILE A 178 -37.68 1.88 -1.63
C ILE A 178 -36.64 2.99 -1.59
N THR A 179 -36.17 3.30 -0.38
CA THR A 179 -34.94 4.07 -0.25
C THR A 179 -33.88 3.17 -0.87
N VAL A 180 -33.40 3.50 -2.07
CA VAL A 180 -32.11 2.99 -2.53
C VAL A 180 -31.17 3.38 -1.42
N ASN A 181 -30.55 2.40 -0.75
CA ASN A 181 -29.42 2.71 0.09
C ASN A 181 -28.43 3.38 -0.85
N THR A 182 -28.41 4.72 -0.90
CA THR A 182 -27.16 5.40 -1.11
C THR A 182 -26.22 4.69 -0.16
N SER A 183 -25.18 4.06 -0.70
CA SER A 183 -24.31 3.21 0.10
C SER A 183 -23.98 4.00 1.38
N ARG A 184 -23.85 3.33 2.53
CA ARG A 184 -23.53 4.03 3.78
C ARG A 184 -22.33 4.98 3.58
N GLU A 185 -21.42 4.58 2.69
CA GLU A 185 -20.35 5.41 2.14
C GLU A 185 -20.85 6.70 1.47
N GLU A 186 -21.80 6.69 0.53
CA GLU A 186 -22.38 7.90 -0.05
C GLU A 186 -23.00 8.85 0.99
N GLN A 187 -23.65 8.32 2.04
CA GLN A 187 -24.16 9.16 3.13
C GLN A 187 -23.04 9.82 3.93
N VAL A 188 -22.00 9.04 4.26
CA VAL A 188 -20.79 9.53 4.93
C VAL A 188 -20.06 10.53 4.04
N VAL A 189 -19.93 10.29 2.73
CA VAL A 189 -19.34 11.20 1.74
C VAL A 189 -20.14 12.51 1.65
N LYS A 190 -21.47 12.45 1.69
CA LYS A 190 -22.31 13.66 1.71
C LYS A 190 -22.04 14.49 2.97
N ILE A 191 -21.99 13.85 4.13
CA ILE A 191 -21.64 14.51 5.42
C ILE A 191 -20.22 15.10 5.32
N ILE A 192 -19.26 14.33 4.80
CA ILE A 192 -17.88 14.77 4.62
C ILE A 192 -17.81 16.02 3.75
N ASN A 193 -18.53 16.07 2.63
CA ASN A 193 -18.55 17.23 1.74
C ASN A 193 -19.22 18.45 2.40
N GLU A 194 -20.29 18.23 3.18
CA GLU A 194 -20.98 19.30 3.93
C GLU A 194 -20.08 19.92 5.01
N TYR A 195 -19.26 19.09 5.66
CA TYR A 195 -18.35 19.51 6.74
C TYR A 195 -16.88 19.57 6.32
N ARG A 196 -16.60 19.71 5.02
CA ARG A 196 -15.25 19.65 4.46
C ARG A 196 -14.29 20.64 5.10
N SER A 197 -14.71 21.87 5.36
CA SER A 197 -13.87 22.89 6.01
C SER A 197 -13.48 22.51 7.45
N ILE A 198 -14.39 21.88 8.19
CA ILE A 198 -14.10 21.33 9.52
C ILE A 198 -13.09 20.18 9.40
N ILE A 199 -13.25 19.31 8.40
CA ILE A 199 -12.36 18.16 8.19
C ILE A 199 -10.95 18.60 7.79
N GLU A 200 -10.84 19.52 6.83
CA GLU A 200 -9.57 20.11 6.40
C GLU A 200 -8.88 20.83 7.57
N MET A 201 -9.64 21.51 8.44
CA MET A 201 -9.09 22.12 9.63
C MET A 201 -8.62 21.06 10.65
N LEU A 202 -9.48 20.15 11.09
CA LEU A 202 -9.20 19.28 12.25
C LEU A 202 -8.36 18.03 11.91
N GLY A 203 -8.30 17.65 10.64
CA GLY A 203 -7.75 16.37 10.17
C GLY A 203 -8.75 15.21 10.34
N ALA A 204 -8.55 14.11 9.61
CA ALA A 204 -9.52 13.03 9.47
C ALA A 204 -10.02 12.44 10.80
N GLU A 205 -9.11 12.15 11.74
CA GLU A 205 -9.44 11.55 13.04
C GLU A 205 -10.23 12.49 13.95
N SER A 206 -9.80 13.75 14.09
CA SER A 206 -10.59 14.70 14.88
C SER A 206 -11.89 15.09 14.19
N ALA A 207 -11.94 15.03 12.87
CA ALA A 207 -13.18 15.25 12.17
C ALA A 207 -14.14 14.07 12.35
N ALA A 208 -13.67 12.83 12.30
CA ALA A 208 -14.48 11.67 12.66
C ALA A 208 -14.96 11.75 14.12
N GLU A 209 -14.11 12.17 15.06
CA GLU A 209 -14.50 12.41 16.45
C GLU A 209 -15.55 13.52 16.57
N ALA A 210 -15.39 14.62 15.83
CA ALA A 210 -16.36 15.71 15.77
C ALA A 210 -17.69 15.25 15.16
N LEU A 211 -17.67 14.52 14.04
CA LEU A 211 -18.85 13.98 13.38
C LEU A 211 -19.58 12.99 14.30
N LEU A 212 -18.83 12.18 15.07
CA LEU A 212 -19.39 11.27 16.07
C LEU A 212 -20.08 12.05 17.20
N ALA A 213 -19.42 13.06 17.76
CA ALA A 213 -20.00 13.90 18.81
C ALA A 213 -21.22 14.71 18.34
N LEU A 214 -21.28 15.05 17.05
CA LEU A 214 -22.44 15.66 16.41
C LEU A 214 -23.58 14.67 16.13
N GLY A 215 -23.37 13.37 16.35
CA GLY A 215 -24.35 12.33 16.04
C GLY A 215 -24.56 12.10 14.54
N LEU A 216 -23.61 12.54 13.70
CA LEU A 216 -23.67 12.40 12.24
C LEU A 216 -23.15 11.03 11.78
N ILE A 217 -22.32 10.38 12.61
CA ILE A 217 -21.87 9.00 12.42
C ILE A 217 -22.06 8.22 13.73
N GLU A 218 -22.28 6.91 13.63
CA GLU A 218 -22.40 6.03 14.80
C GLU A 218 -21.01 5.56 15.28
N GLU A 219 -20.88 5.27 16.58
CA GLU A 219 -19.61 4.86 17.21
C GLU A 219 -18.97 3.63 16.55
N GLY A 220 -19.80 2.66 16.13
CA GLY A 220 -19.34 1.46 15.42
C GLY A 220 -18.74 1.73 14.02
N ASN A 221 -18.85 2.96 13.50
CA ASN A 221 -18.42 3.32 12.15
C ASN A 221 -17.21 4.24 12.14
N TYR A 222 -16.58 4.48 13.28
CA TYR A 222 -15.45 5.40 13.36
C TYR A 222 -14.32 5.00 12.38
N SER A 223 -13.90 3.73 12.40
CA SER A 223 -12.85 3.23 11.47
C SER A 223 -13.27 3.29 10.00
N GLN A 224 -14.52 2.95 9.68
CA GLN A 224 -15.03 3.04 8.30
C GLN A 224 -15.04 4.49 7.83
N THR A 225 -15.52 5.41 8.67
CA THR A 225 -15.55 6.85 8.36
C THR A 225 -14.16 7.40 8.13
N LEU A 226 -13.16 6.94 8.90
CA LEU A 226 -11.77 7.33 8.66
C LEU A 226 -11.24 6.88 7.31
N ASN A 227 -11.52 5.64 6.93
CA ASN A 227 -11.14 5.13 5.62
C ASN A 227 -11.80 5.95 4.52
N ILE A 228 -13.10 6.25 4.63
CA ILE A 228 -13.83 7.06 3.65
C ILE A 228 -13.29 8.50 3.60
N ILE A 229 -13.00 9.14 4.73
CA ILE A 229 -12.39 10.48 4.74
C ILE A 229 -11.02 10.43 4.04
N GLY A 230 -10.20 9.41 4.34
CA GLY A 230 -8.88 9.23 3.76
C GLY A 230 -8.92 8.97 2.25
N GLU A 231 -9.86 8.14 1.78
CA GLU A 231 -10.06 7.85 0.35
C GLU A 231 -10.63 9.05 -0.41
N HIS A 232 -11.63 9.73 0.17
CA HIS A 232 -12.40 10.77 -0.51
C HIS A 232 -11.72 12.15 -0.51
N LEU A 233 -11.07 12.53 0.59
CA LEU A 233 -10.38 13.83 0.70
C LEU A 233 -8.87 13.71 0.57
N GLY A 234 -8.33 12.49 0.47
CA GLY A 234 -6.90 12.25 0.44
C GLY A 234 -6.20 12.69 1.73
N THR A 235 -4.93 13.08 1.59
CA THR A 235 -4.19 13.70 2.70
C THR A 235 -4.73 15.10 2.93
N CYS A 236 -5.61 15.26 3.93
CA CYS A 236 -6.05 16.58 4.38
C CYS A 236 -4.82 17.42 4.72
N GLN A 237 -4.52 18.41 3.88
CA GLN A 237 -3.52 19.42 4.18
C GLN A 237 -4.06 20.28 5.31
N ILE A 238 -3.20 20.63 6.27
CA ILE A 238 -3.60 21.43 7.41
C ILE A 238 -3.39 22.90 7.04
N PRO A 239 -4.43 23.68 6.71
CA PRO A 239 -4.29 25.12 6.66
C PRO A 239 -4.02 25.66 8.08
N PHE A 240 -3.27 26.76 8.16
CA PHE A 240 -3.25 27.58 9.37
C PHE A 240 -4.68 28.02 9.65
N PRO A 241 -5.26 27.67 10.80
CA PRO A 241 -6.63 28.08 11.07
C PRO A 241 -6.67 29.60 11.17
N ASN A 242 -7.62 30.21 10.47
CA ASN A 242 -7.96 31.59 10.74
C ASN A 242 -9.00 31.62 11.89
N LEU A 243 -9.12 32.75 12.59
CA LEU A 243 -10.08 32.90 13.69
C LEU A 243 -11.53 32.61 13.27
N THR A 244 -11.88 32.91 12.01
CA THR A 244 -13.22 32.71 11.46
C THR A 244 -13.59 31.24 11.37
N ASP A 245 -12.62 30.36 11.06
CA ASP A 245 -12.85 28.91 10.94
C ASP A 245 -13.16 28.29 12.30
N ILE A 246 -12.45 28.74 13.34
CA ILE A 246 -12.65 28.27 14.72
C ILE A 246 -14.01 28.71 15.24
N ASP A 247 -14.44 29.94 14.94
CA ASP A 247 -15.77 30.45 15.30
C ASP A 247 -16.93 29.69 14.65
N ALA A 248 -16.67 28.97 13.55
CA ALA A 248 -17.69 28.20 12.84
C ALA A 248 -17.93 26.81 13.47
N LEU A 249 -17.08 26.40 14.42
CA LEU A 249 -17.21 25.09 15.07
C LEU A 249 -18.38 25.06 16.06
N PRO A 250 -19.16 23.97 16.10
CA PRO A 250 -20.15 23.77 17.14
C PRO A 250 -19.50 23.69 18.54
N GLU A 251 -20.16 24.24 19.58
CA GLU A 251 -19.63 24.23 20.95
C GLU A 251 -19.32 22.82 21.46
N ILE A 252 -20.18 21.84 21.15
CA ILE A 252 -19.97 20.43 21.50
C ILE A 252 -18.67 19.85 20.93
N VAL A 253 -18.22 20.33 19.77
CA VAL A 253 -16.96 19.92 19.14
C VAL A 253 -15.77 20.56 19.85
N ILE A 254 -15.90 21.82 20.26
CA ILE A 254 -14.86 22.55 21.00
C ILE A 254 -14.67 21.97 22.41
N ASP A 255 -15.74 21.48 23.03
CA ASP A 255 -15.68 20.91 24.38
C ASP A 255 -15.08 19.50 24.43
N LEU A 256 -14.88 18.85 23.27
CA LEU A 256 -14.13 17.59 23.21
C LEU A 256 -12.67 17.83 23.64
N PRO A 257 -12.14 17.13 24.67
CA PRO A 257 -10.83 17.43 25.25
C PRO A 257 -9.67 17.41 24.25
N SER A 258 -9.66 16.43 23.34
CA SER A 258 -8.65 16.26 22.29
C SER A 258 -8.66 17.43 21.29
N ILE A 259 -9.86 17.88 20.89
CA ILE A 259 -10.08 18.98 19.94
C ILE A 259 -9.80 20.32 20.60
N ARG A 260 -10.32 20.56 21.81
CA ARG A 260 -10.04 21.80 22.57
C ARG A 260 -8.55 22.08 22.66
N LYS A 261 -7.78 21.02 22.95
CA LYS A 261 -6.33 21.08 23.10
C LYS A 261 -5.61 21.35 21.79
N LEU A 262 -6.04 20.72 20.70
CA LEU A 262 -5.57 21.03 19.35
C LEU A 262 -5.83 22.50 19.01
N LEU A 263 -7.07 22.97 19.24
CA LEU A 263 -7.46 24.36 18.98
C LEU A 263 -6.68 25.35 19.84
N PHE A 264 -6.45 25.04 21.12
CA PHE A 264 -5.62 25.87 22.01
C PHE A 264 -4.22 26.07 21.44
N ILE A 265 -3.56 24.99 21.02
CA ILE A 265 -2.19 25.06 20.49
C ILE A 265 -2.14 25.85 19.19
N ARG A 266 -3.12 25.66 18.31
CA ARG A 266 -3.18 26.41 17.06
C ARG A 266 -3.45 27.89 17.28
N LEU A 267 -4.38 28.22 18.17
CA LEU A 267 -4.65 29.61 18.58
C LEU A 267 -3.44 30.24 19.28
N ARG A 268 -2.75 29.49 20.14
CA ARG A 268 -1.50 29.94 20.76
C ARG A 268 -0.47 30.34 19.70
N ASN A 269 -0.28 29.50 18.68
CA ASN A 269 0.65 29.79 17.60
C ASN A 269 0.18 30.97 16.75
N LEU A 270 -1.11 31.08 16.44
CA LEU A 270 -1.68 32.22 15.71
C LEU A 270 -1.47 33.54 16.47
N VAL A 271 -1.77 33.56 17.77
CA VAL A 271 -1.55 34.74 18.62
C VAL A 271 -0.07 35.08 18.70
N TYR A 272 0.82 34.08 18.79
CA TYR A 272 2.25 34.32 18.71
C TYR A 272 2.64 35.05 17.41
N GLN A 273 2.18 34.56 16.25
CA GLN A 273 2.46 35.18 14.95
C GLN A 273 1.95 36.62 14.86
N GLU A 274 0.75 36.88 15.37
CA GLU A 274 0.21 38.25 15.44
C GLU A 274 1.00 39.16 16.42
N LEU A 275 1.54 38.62 17.52
CA LEU A 275 2.37 39.38 18.45
C LEU A 275 3.73 39.78 17.88
N VAL A 276 4.26 39.01 16.93
CA VAL A 276 5.56 39.26 16.25
C VAL A 276 5.40 39.78 14.83
N LYS A 277 4.18 40.08 14.39
CA LYS A 277 3.88 40.64 13.07
C LYS A 277 4.54 42.01 12.90
N ASP A 278 5.04 42.30 11.70
CA ASP A 278 5.62 43.58 11.24
C ASP A 278 6.95 44.04 11.90
N GLU A 279 7.39 43.45 13.02
CA GLU A 279 8.60 43.84 13.72
C GLU A 279 9.31 42.59 14.29
N ASP A 280 10.64 42.60 14.33
CA ASP A 280 11.45 41.54 14.94
C ASP A 280 11.06 41.34 16.43
N GLU A 281 11.32 40.16 17.00
CA GLU A 281 11.04 39.80 18.42
C GLU A 281 11.76 40.67 19.46
N SER A 282 12.52 41.66 18.98
CA SER A 282 13.34 42.60 19.72
C SER A 282 12.59 43.87 20.15
N VAL A 283 11.25 43.92 20.05
CA VAL A 283 10.44 45.05 20.53
C VAL A 283 10.24 45.06 22.06
N PRO A 284 10.07 46.24 22.68
CA PRO A 284 9.80 46.34 24.12
C PRO A 284 8.55 45.57 24.56
N LEU A 285 8.58 45.00 25.77
CA LEU A 285 7.49 44.21 26.35
C LEU A 285 6.13 44.91 26.34
N GLU A 286 6.11 46.24 26.52
CA GLU A 286 4.87 47.04 26.50
C GLU A 286 4.19 47.03 25.11
N ILE A 287 4.96 46.90 24.03
CA ILE A 287 4.39 46.76 22.68
C ILE A 287 3.65 45.43 22.57
N HIS A 288 4.23 44.33 23.05
CA HIS A 288 3.56 43.03 23.05
C HIS A 288 2.30 43.03 23.94
N LYS A 289 2.33 43.67 25.12
CA LYS A 289 1.13 43.82 25.97
C LYS A 289 0.02 44.58 25.26
N ASN A 290 0.35 45.69 24.60
CA ASN A 290 -0.61 46.47 23.82
C ASN A 290 -1.20 45.68 22.65
N ARG A 291 -0.38 44.87 21.95
CA ARG A 291 -0.82 43.98 20.87
C ARG A 291 -1.76 42.88 21.40
N LEU A 292 -1.42 42.26 22.54
CA LEU A 292 -2.26 41.25 23.19
C LEU A 292 -3.62 41.82 23.61
N GLU A 293 -3.65 43.04 24.16
CA GLU A 293 -4.90 43.69 24.55
C GLU A 293 -5.77 44.05 23.34
N LYS A 294 -5.16 44.50 22.23
CA LYS A 294 -5.88 44.68 20.95
C LYS A 294 -6.48 43.37 20.44
N LEU A 295 -5.74 42.26 20.51
CA LEU A 295 -6.23 40.94 20.13
C LEU A 295 -7.41 40.51 21.02
N ARG A 296 -7.31 40.67 22.34
CA ARG A 296 -8.40 40.41 23.29
C ARG A 296 -9.66 41.20 22.92
N GLN A 297 -9.53 42.50 22.62
CA GLN A 297 -10.66 43.34 22.22
C GLN A 297 -11.28 42.88 20.89
N ARG A 298 -10.46 42.55 19.90
CA ARG A 298 -10.89 42.03 18.60
C ARG A 298 -11.66 40.73 18.74
N THR A 299 -11.13 39.77 19.50
CA THR A 299 -11.78 38.47 19.73
C THR A 299 -13.12 38.63 20.45
N ARG A 300 -13.18 39.46 21.50
CA ARG A 300 -14.45 39.78 22.18
C ARG A 300 -15.48 40.41 21.24
N ALA A 301 -15.05 41.31 20.35
CA ALA A 301 -15.94 41.94 19.38
C ALA A 301 -16.50 40.91 18.37
N ILE A 302 -15.68 39.97 17.91
CA ILE A 302 -16.10 38.88 17.00
C ILE A 302 -17.11 37.97 17.69
N LEU A 303 -16.82 37.51 18.91
CA LEU A 303 -17.71 36.63 19.67
C LEU A 303 -19.04 37.29 20.01
N LYS A 304 -19.02 38.57 20.42
CA LYS A 304 -20.23 39.35 20.66
C LYS A 304 -21.09 39.49 19.40
N LYS A 305 -20.46 39.71 18.24
CA LYS A 305 -21.17 39.86 16.96
C LYS A 305 -21.76 38.54 16.44
N LYS A 306 -21.02 37.43 16.55
CA LYS A 306 -21.43 36.14 15.97
C LYS A 306 -22.30 35.28 16.89
N LEU A 307 -21.95 35.19 18.17
CA LEU A 307 -22.54 34.20 19.08
C LEU A 307 -23.59 34.79 20.02
N GLY A 308 -23.61 36.11 20.20
CA GLY A 308 -24.58 36.80 21.06
C GLY A 308 -24.55 36.36 22.54
N LYS A 309 -23.54 35.58 22.96
CA LYS A 309 -23.39 34.97 24.29
C LYS A 309 -22.00 35.27 24.84
N GLU A 310 -21.94 35.81 26.06
CA GLU A 310 -20.68 36.11 26.77
C GLU A 310 -20.05 34.88 27.48
N LYS A 311 -20.71 33.72 27.46
CA LYS A 311 -20.23 32.47 28.08
C LYS A 311 -20.35 31.27 27.13
N SER A 312 -19.61 31.30 26.03
CA SER A 312 -19.50 30.17 25.08
C SER A 312 -18.23 29.36 25.31
N ALA A 313 -18.21 28.10 24.84
CA ALA A 313 -17.00 27.26 24.80
C ALA A 313 -15.83 27.96 24.09
N HIS A 314 -16.15 28.72 23.04
CA HIS A 314 -15.23 29.59 22.31
C HIS A 314 -14.58 30.64 23.21
N GLN A 315 -15.38 31.42 23.95
CA GLN A 315 -14.87 32.47 24.84
C GLN A 315 -13.90 31.87 25.88
N GLY A 316 -14.25 30.73 26.46
CA GLY A 316 -13.36 30.02 27.39
C GLY A 316 -12.02 29.64 26.75
N LEU A 317 -12.03 29.11 25.52
CA LEU A 317 -10.81 28.74 24.80
C LEU A 317 -9.92 29.96 24.51
N TYR A 318 -10.52 31.08 24.12
CA TYR A 318 -9.78 32.32 23.89
C TYR A 318 -9.20 32.91 25.18
N ASP A 319 -9.97 32.90 26.27
CA ASP A 319 -9.50 33.40 27.56
C ASP A 319 -8.32 32.56 28.10
N GLU A 320 -8.34 31.24 27.90
CA GLU A 320 -7.20 30.36 28.20
C GLU A 320 -5.93 30.79 27.43
N VAL A 321 -6.04 31.02 26.12
CA VAL A 321 -4.89 31.43 25.29
C VAL A 321 -4.36 32.81 25.70
N ILE A 322 -5.25 33.76 26.00
CA ILE A 322 -4.84 35.10 26.45
C ILE A 322 -4.15 35.01 27.82
N ALA A 323 -4.71 34.25 28.76
CA ALA A 323 -4.12 34.05 30.09
C ALA A 323 -2.69 33.45 29.97
N TYR A 324 -2.52 32.48 29.08
CA TYR A 324 -1.21 31.89 28.78
C TYR A 324 -0.17 32.95 28.34
N PHE A 325 -0.53 33.86 27.42
CA PHE A 325 0.39 34.94 27.02
C PHE A 325 0.61 35.99 28.12
N GLU A 326 -0.39 36.28 28.95
CA GLU A 326 -0.19 37.16 30.10
C GLU A 326 0.83 36.59 31.10
N GLU A 327 0.85 35.28 31.31
CA GLU A 327 1.88 34.61 32.11
C GLU A 327 3.26 34.68 31.46
N ILE A 328 3.36 34.42 30.15
CA ILE A 328 4.61 34.53 29.39
C ILE A 328 5.20 35.93 29.50
N LEU A 329 4.38 36.96 29.34
CA LEU A 329 4.84 38.35 29.39
C LEU A 329 5.32 38.74 30.80
N LYS A 330 4.88 38.04 31.86
CA LYS A 330 5.36 38.24 33.24
C LYS A 330 6.71 37.57 33.52
N ILE A 331 7.15 36.62 32.69
CA ILE A 331 8.45 35.95 32.85
C ILE A 331 9.57 36.98 32.69
N LYS A 332 10.41 37.08 33.73
CA LYS A 332 11.58 37.97 33.79
C LYS A 332 12.84 37.21 33.39
N SER A 333 13.86 37.93 32.91
CA SER A 333 15.19 37.34 32.70
C SER A 333 15.78 36.88 34.04
N PRO A 334 16.41 35.70 34.12
CA PRO A 334 17.15 35.29 35.30
C PRO A 334 18.20 36.34 35.70
N THR A 335 18.40 36.56 37.00
CA THR A 335 19.19 37.70 37.51
C THR A 335 20.66 37.69 37.05
N ASN A 336 21.21 36.52 36.78
CA ASN A 336 22.57 36.29 36.27
C ASN A 336 22.70 36.41 34.75
N MET A 337 21.61 36.44 34.00
CA MET A 337 21.60 36.58 32.54
C MET A 337 21.59 38.05 32.12
N VAL A 338 22.07 38.34 30.92
CA VAL A 338 21.93 39.66 30.29
C VAL A 338 20.49 39.89 29.84
N ASP A 339 20.03 41.14 29.81
CA ASP A 339 18.68 41.47 29.33
C ASP A 339 18.60 41.59 27.80
N ARG A 340 19.76 41.74 27.14
CA ARG A 340 19.88 41.88 25.68
C ARG A 340 21.15 41.21 25.16
N ILE A 341 21.05 40.65 23.96
CA ILE A 341 22.19 40.07 23.22
C ILE A 341 22.40 40.82 21.90
N ILE A 342 23.65 40.89 21.44
CA ILE A 342 24.00 41.47 20.14
C ILE A 342 24.09 40.33 19.11
N GLY A 343 23.22 40.36 18.10
CA GLY A 343 23.22 39.36 17.02
C GLY A 343 24.37 39.56 16.03
N LYS A 344 24.54 38.61 15.10
CA LYS A 344 25.59 38.68 14.06
C LYS A 344 25.45 39.89 13.13
N ASN A 345 24.24 40.41 12.98
CA ASN A 345 23.96 41.64 12.22
C ASN A 345 24.18 42.94 13.03
N GLY A 346 24.74 42.85 14.24
CA GLY A 346 24.98 43.99 15.13
C GLY A 346 23.74 44.54 15.83
N ARG A 347 22.53 44.04 15.52
CA ARG A 347 21.30 44.47 16.19
C ARG A 347 21.24 43.91 17.61
N SER A 348 20.59 44.66 18.50
CA SER A 348 20.36 44.26 19.89
C SER A 348 18.98 43.61 20.03
N TYR A 349 18.94 42.40 20.56
CA TYR A 349 17.72 41.61 20.76
C TYR A 349 17.45 41.45 22.26
N TYR A 350 16.18 41.44 22.67
CA TYR A 350 15.83 41.09 24.04
C TYR A 350 16.16 39.63 24.34
N PHE A 351 16.64 39.37 25.56
CA PHE A 351 16.98 38.04 26.05
C PHE A 351 16.42 37.88 27.47
N PRO A 352 15.39 37.03 27.68
CA PRO A 352 14.73 36.16 26.70
C PRO A 352 13.79 36.90 25.73
N SER A 353 13.74 36.47 24.46
CA SER A 353 12.69 36.86 23.52
C SER A 353 11.36 36.19 23.84
N ILE A 354 10.24 36.63 23.24
CA ILE A 354 8.91 36.08 23.54
C ILE A 354 8.81 34.56 23.30
N ARG A 355 9.40 34.02 22.23
CA ARG A 355 9.45 32.56 22.02
C ARG A 355 10.28 31.82 23.06
N GLN A 356 11.37 32.44 23.52
CA GLN A 356 12.22 31.84 24.56
C GLN A 356 11.46 31.81 25.88
N LYS A 357 10.68 32.86 26.20
CA LYS A 357 9.78 32.87 27.36
C LYS A 357 8.67 31.81 27.24
N MET A 358 8.12 31.56 26.05
CA MET A 358 7.19 30.43 25.84
C MET A 358 7.86 29.10 26.17
N ALA A 359 9.05 28.85 25.63
CA ALA A 359 9.79 27.61 25.91
C ALA A 359 10.14 27.46 27.39
N MET A 360 10.53 28.55 28.05
CA MET A 360 10.74 28.59 29.50
C MET A 360 9.47 28.17 30.24
N LYS A 361 8.32 28.80 29.95
CA LYS A 361 7.03 28.45 30.58
C LYS A 361 6.70 26.97 30.41
N GLU A 362 6.74 26.49 29.18
CA GLU A 362 6.40 25.10 28.83
C GLU A 362 7.33 24.10 29.52
N LEU A 363 8.64 24.39 29.60
CA LEU A 363 9.60 23.54 30.31
C LEU A 363 9.39 23.56 31.82
N SER A 364 9.04 24.70 32.41
CA SER A 364 8.72 24.81 33.84
C SER A 364 7.50 23.98 34.22
N ASP A 365 6.51 23.90 33.32
CA ASP A 365 5.27 23.15 33.59
C ASP A 365 5.44 21.65 33.34
N LYS A 366 6.20 21.26 32.30
CA LYS A 366 6.24 19.89 31.78
C LYS A 366 7.48 19.09 32.15
N GLN A 367 8.56 19.75 32.61
CA GLN A 367 9.91 19.21 32.83
C GLN A 367 10.62 18.69 31.56
N ARG A 368 9.88 18.18 30.57
CA ARG A 368 10.38 17.49 29.39
C ARG A 368 9.76 18.11 28.14
N LEU A 369 10.59 18.65 27.23
CA LEU A 369 10.11 19.34 26.05
C LEU A 369 11.08 19.23 24.87
N LEU A 370 10.53 19.00 23.69
CA LEU A 370 11.19 19.13 22.40
C LEU A 370 10.93 20.54 21.84
N VAL A 371 11.96 21.39 21.82
CA VAL A 371 11.90 22.72 21.25
C VAL A 371 12.31 22.67 19.79
N ALA A 372 11.31 22.79 18.91
CA ALA A 372 11.44 22.61 17.46
C ALA A 372 11.50 23.94 16.70
N PHE A 373 12.20 24.96 17.22
CA PHE A 373 12.31 26.25 16.53
C PHE A 373 13.23 26.15 15.30
N PHE A 374 12.96 26.95 14.26
CA PHE A 374 13.84 27.03 13.09
C PHE A 374 15.27 27.45 13.44
N MET A 375 16.19 27.18 12.50
CA MET A 375 17.61 27.52 12.66
C MET A 375 17.80 29.03 12.83
N GLY A 376 18.71 29.43 13.72
CA GLY A 376 18.98 30.85 13.98
C GLY A 376 17.98 31.56 14.90
N LYS A 377 16.88 30.92 15.31
CA LYS A 377 15.84 31.51 16.18
C LYS A 377 16.10 31.32 17.69
N GLY A 378 17.37 31.31 18.10
CA GLY A 378 17.74 31.36 19.53
C GLY A 378 17.51 30.09 20.36
N LYS A 379 17.45 28.90 19.74
CA LYS A 379 17.28 27.59 20.43
C LYS A 379 18.25 27.35 21.58
N THR A 380 19.56 27.52 21.32
CA THR A 380 20.61 27.30 22.33
C THR A 380 20.42 28.16 23.58
N GLY A 381 19.91 29.39 23.42
CA GLY A 381 19.61 30.27 24.56
C GLY A 381 18.52 29.72 25.48
N VAL A 382 17.54 28.98 24.95
CA VAL A 382 16.44 28.38 25.72
C VAL A 382 16.96 27.44 26.81
N ALA A 383 17.95 26.61 26.49
CA ALA A 383 18.53 25.66 27.43
C ALA A 383 19.07 26.37 28.68
N PHE A 384 19.90 27.40 28.48
CA PHE A 384 20.52 28.13 29.58
C PHE A 384 19.54 29.02 30.35
N LEU A 385 18.63 29.72 29.64
CA LEU A 385 17.58 30.51 30.28
C LEU A 385 16.69 29.65 31.19
N THR A 386 16.32 28.47 30.71
CA THR A 386 15.45 27.55 31.45
C THR A 386 16.19 26.97 32.65
N LYS A 387 17.45 26.51 32.49
CA LYS A 387 18.29 26.03 33.61
C LYS A 387 18.28 27.00 34.79
N GLU A 388 18.53 28.27 34.51
CA GLU A 388 18.57 29.28 35.57
C GLU A 388 17.19 29.61 36.14
N MET A 389 16.13 29.59 35.32
CA MET A 389 14.77 29.82 35.78
C MET A 389 14.27 28.71 36.72
N VAL A 390 14.51 27.44 36.36
CA VAL A 390 14.13 26.28 37.18
C VAL A 390 15.15 25.99 38.29
N LYS A 391 16.24 26.78 38.35
CA LYS A 391 17.32 26.68 39.34
C LYS A 391 18.03 25.32 39.34
N ALA A 392 18.16 24.71 38.18
CA ALA A 392 18.92 23.48 38.03
C ALA A 392 20.40 23.71 38.35
N LYS A 393 20.95 22.83 39.18
CA LYS A 393 22.31 22.93 39.69
C LYS A 393 23.32 22.51 38.63
N LYS A 394 23.06 21.38 37.94
CA LYS A 394 24.05 20.74 37.09
C LYS A 394 23.46 20.27 35.76
N MET A 395 24.03 20.77 34.68
CA MET A 395 23.58 20.51 33.32
C MET A 395 24.52 19.57 32.58
N LEU A 396 23.95 18.55 31.91
CA LEU A 396 24.61 17.80 30.86
C LEU A 396 24.12 18.30 29.49
N TYR A 397 25.03 18.81 28.66
CA TYR A 397 24.73 19.33 27.32
C TYR A 397 25.37 18.45 26.25
N ILE A 398 24.56 17.68 25.52
CA ILE A 398 25.00 16.79 24.44
C ILE A 398 24.77 17.47 23.10
N CYS A 399 25.78 17.53 22.23
CA CYS A 399 25.68 18.23 20.93
C CYS A 399 26.51 17.58 19.81
N PRO A 400 26.41 18.05 18.55
CA PRO A 400 27.41 17.77 17.53
C PRO A 400 28.83 18.23 17.96
N GLY A 401 29.87 17.51 17.51
CA GLY A 401 31.26 17.86 17.79
C GLY A 401 31.83 18.99 16.90
N GLY A 402 33.14 19.24 17.02
CA GLY A 402 33.85 20.25 16.24
C GLY A 402 33.66 21.67 16.77
N GLU A 403 33.57 22.65 15.86
CA GLU A 403 33.48 24.10 16.19
C GLU A 403 32.25 24.47 17.04
N LEU A 404 31.24 23.60 17.13
CA LEU A 404 30.03 23.86 17.91
C LEU A 404 30.28 23.88 19.42
N ILE A 405 31.21 23.05 19.93
CA ILE A 405 31.58 23.04 21.36
C ILE A 405 32.14 24.41 21.76
N ASP A 406 33.08 24.92 20.96
CA ASP A 406 33.65 26.25 21.15
C ASP A 406 32.59 27.36 21.03
N GLU A 407 31.68 27.22 20.07
CA GLU A 407 30.58 28.18 19.90
C GLU A 407 29.64 28.20 21.11
N ILE A 408 29.31 27.05 21.69
CA ILE A 408 28.45 26.96 22.87
C ILE A 408 29.11 27.66 24.06
N GLU A 409 30.38 27.39 24.33
CA GLU A 409 31.10 28.06 25.43
C GLU A 409 31.21 29.58 25.21
N ALA A 410 31.52 30.00 23.98
CA ALA A 410 31.53 31.41 23.62
C ALA A 410 30.15 32.07 23.79
N ARG A 411 29.06 31.32 23.55
CA ARG A 411 27.68 31.79 23.77
C ARG A 411 27.34 31.89 25.25
N ILE A 412 27.78 30.95 26.10
CA ILE A 412 27.60 31.05 27.57
C ILE A 412 28.18 32.39 28.07
N SER A 413 29.40 32.74 27.65
CA SER A 413 30.00 34.02 28.02
C SER A 413 29.20 35.26 27.56
N LYS A 414 28.39 35.14 26.50
CA LYS A 414 27.52 36.22 25.99
C LYS A 414 26.15 36.27 26.66
N TYR A 415 25.65 35.14 27.15
CA TYR A 415 24.32 35.05 27.78
C TYR A 415 24.33 35.48 29.24
N TYR A 416 25.44 35.32 29.94
CA TYR A 416 25.56 35.68 31.35
C TYR A 416 26.18 37.06 31.55
N LYS A 417 25.77 37.74 32.62
CA LYS A 417 26.42 38.96 33.11
C LYS A 417 27.88 38.65 33.49
N LYS A 418 28.77 39.62 33.32
CA LYS A 418 30.19 39.48 33.64
C LYS A 418 30.40 38.95 35.07
N GLY A 419 31.15 37.85 35.20
CA GLY A 419 31.44 37.20 36.49
C GLY A 419 30.29 36.39 37.09
N LYS A 420 29.20 36.17 36.35
CA LYS A 420 28.04 35.37 36.78
C LYS A 420 27.82 34.11 35.93
N ALA A 421 28.72 33.84 34.98
CA ALA A 421 28.66 32.63 34.16
C ALA A 421 28.99 31.39 35.01
N PRO A 422 28.30 30.26 34.78
CA PRO A 422 28.61 28.99 35.43
C PRO A 422 29.95 28.43 34.95
N SER A 423 30.53 27.53 35.75
CA SER A 423 31.71 26.78 35.32
C SER A 423 31.35 25.77 34.22
N VAL A 424 32.24 25.60 33.24
CA VAL A 424 32.03 24.74 32.06
C VAL A 424 33.12 23.69 31.97
N GLY A 425 32.72 22.42 31.92
CA GLY A 425 33.59 21.27 31.70
C GLY A 425 33.36 20.68 30.30
N ARG A 426 34.43 20.25 29.64
CA ARG A 426 34.38 19.63 28.31
C ARG A 426 34.76 18.17 28.36
N ILE A 427 33.98 17.32 27.70
CA ILE A 427 34.30 15.91 27.48
C ILE A 427 34.58 15.73 25.99
N GLU A 428 35.84 15.83 25.57
CA GLU A 428 36.26 15.68 24.17
C GLU A 428 37.62 14.98 24.04
N ALA A 429 37.88 14.39 22.87
CA ALA A 429 39.13 13.68 22.61
C ALA A 429 40.31 14.65 22.37
N PRO A 430 41.53 14.35 22.85
CA PRO A 430 41.89 13.21 23.71
C PRO A 430 41.44 13.42 25.17
N LEU A 431 40.73 12.42 25.71
CA LEU A 431 40.17 12.42 27.07
C LEU A 431 40.91 11.39 27.94
N ASP A 432 41.28 11.80 29.15
CA ASP A 432 41.82 10.94 30.21
C ASP A 432 40.96 11.08 31.47
N ALA A 433 41.24 10.26 32.50
CA ALA A 433 40.43 10.23 33.72
C ALA A 433 40.49 11.54 34.51
N GLU A 434 41.63 12.22 34.54
CA GLU A 434 41.78 13.49 35.26
C GLU A 434 40.94 14.59 34.61
N LYS A 435 41.02 14.72 33.29
CA LYS A 435 40.21 15.69 32.53
C LYS A 435 38.72 15.41 32.67
N LEU A 436 38.33 14.13 32.63
CA LEU A 436 36.94 13.75 32.83
C LEU A 436 36.46 14.13 34.24
N GLU A 437 37.21 13.80 35.28
CA GLU A 437 36.86 14.15 36.66
C GLU A 437 36.77 15.68 36.85
N GLN A 438 37.70 16.44 36.26
CA GLN A 438 37.66 17.90 36.27
C GLN A 438 36.42 18.44 35.55
N ALA A 439 36.10 17.92 34.37
CA ALA A 439 34.91 18.32 33.62
C ALA A 439 33.63 18.03 34.41
N LEU A 440 33.54 16.86 35.05
CA LEU A 440 32.40 16.47 35.88
C LEU A 440 32.26 17.31 37.14
N LYS A 441 33.26 18.08 37.59
CA LYS A 441 33.11 19.01 38.73
C LYS A 441 32.42 20.33 38.36
N CYS A 442 32.27 20.64 37.08
CA CYS A 442 31.66 21.88 36.61
C CYS A 442 30.13 21.88 36.67
N ASP A 443 29.54 23.08 36.65
CA ASP A 443 28.09 23.29 36.66
C ASP A 443 27.43 22.90 35.33
N ILE A 444 28.16 23.06 34.22
CA ILE A 444 27.73 22.66 32.88
C ILE A 444 28.78 21.75 32.28
N VAL A 445 28.37 20.55 31.85
CA VAL A 445 29.23 19.57 31.19
C VAL A 445 28.81 19.46 29.73
N ILE A 446 29.69 19.80 28.80
CA ILE A 446 29.45 19.73 27.36
C ILE A 446 30.12 18.49 26.78
N MET A 447 29.36 17.70 26.01
CA MET A 447 29.83 16.45 25.42
C MET A 447 29.35 16.30 23.97
N PRO A 448 30.22 15.97 23.00
CA PRO A 448 29.78 15.67 21.66
C PRO A 448 29.23 14.24 21.53
N PHE A 449 28.34 14.00 20.55
CA PHE A 449 27.80 12.67 20.27
C PHE A 449 28.88 11.59 20.06
N SER A 450 30.05 11.96 19.53
CA SER A 450 31.17 11.03 19.30
C SER A 450 31.80 10.47 20.58
N MET A 451 31.51 11.06 21.74
CA MET A 451 31.99 10.56 23.04
C MET A 451 31.02 9.58 23.71
N LEU A 452 29.81 9.40 23.16
CA LEU A 452 28.86 8.40 23.64
C LEU A 452 29.42 6.99 23.44
N GLY A 453 29.49 6.23 24.53
CA GLY A 453 30.04 4.87 24.52
C GLY A 453 31.57 4.79 24.48
N SER A 454 32.29 5.92 24.43
CA SER A 454 33.74 5.96 24.60
C SER A 454 34.14 5.43 25.98
N LYS A 455 35.39 4.94 26.11
CA LYS A 455 35.92 4.41 27.37
C LYS A 455 37.09 5.23 27.88
N VAL A 456 37.13 5.42 29.19
CA VAL A 456 38.25 6.00 29.95
C VAL A 456 38.52 5.06 31.13
N ASP A 457 39.75 4.61 31.30
CA ASP A 457 40.15 3.64 32.33
C ASP A 457 39.25 2.39 32.41
N ASN A 458 38.93 1.81 31.25
CA ASN A 458 38.04 0.64 31.07
C ASN A 458 36.56 0.84 31.50
N LYS A 459 36.18 1.99 32.05
CA LYS A 459 34.77 2.38 32.25
C LYS A 459 34.26 3.11 31.03
N SER A 460 32.97 2.97 30.71
CA SER A 460 32.38 3.85 29.69
C SER A 460 32.15 5.24 30.27
N VAL A 461 32.32 6.27 29.44
CA VAL A 461 32.00 7.66 29.80
C VAL A 461 30.55 7.77 30.26
N ASN A 462 29.64 6.99 29.66
CA ASN A 462 28.23 6.95 30.05
C ASN A 462 28.01 6.44 31.47
N ASP A 463 28.75 5.41 31.90
CA ASP A 463 28.66 4.89 33.26
C ASP A 463 29.14 5.94 34.27
N GLN A 464 30.24 6.64 33.98
CA GLN A 464 30.77 7.71 34.83
C GLN A 464 29.84 8.94 34.87
N LEU A 465 29.19 9.28 33.76
CA LEU A 465 28.16 10.31 33.73
C LEU A 465 26.94 9.93 34.56
N SER A 466 26.55 8.65 34.58
CA SER A 466 25.44 8.16 35.40
C SER A 466 25.72 8.17 36.90
N GLU A 467 27.00 8.15 37.30
CA GLU A 467 27.43 8.33 38.69
C GLU A 467 27.32 9.81 39.15
N THR A 468 27.01 10.74 38.22
CA THR A 468 26.92 12.18 38.49
C THR A 468 25.46 12.64 38.59
N GLU A 469 25.15 13.44 39.62
CA GLU A 469 23.81 14.02 39.85
C GLU A 469 23.50 15.17 38.88
N PHE A 470 23.16 14.86 37.63
CA PHE A 470 22.62 15.83 36.69
C PHE A 470 21.11 16.01 36.90
N ASP A 471 20.67 17.25 37.12
CA ASP A 471 19.24 17.61 37.24
C ASP A 471 18.69 18.31 35.99
N PHE A 472 19.53 18.50 34.97
CA PHE A 472 19.15 19.10 33.69
C PHE A 472 19.93 18.48 32.54
N MET A 473 19.24 17.91 31.54
CA MET A 473 19.85 17.32 30.37
C MET A 473 19.38 18.03 29.11
N VAL A 474 20.32 18.38 28.23
CA VAL A 474 20.06 18.98 26.92
C VAL A 474 20.62 18.09 25.84
N VAL A 475 19.83 17.81 24.82
CA VAL A 475 20.29 17.14 23.60
C VAL A 475 20.05 18.07 22.42
N ASP A 476 21.13 18.71 21.97
CA ASP A 476 21.11 19.65 20.86
C ASP A 476 21.24 18.94 19.51
N GLU A 477 20.53 19.46 18.51
CA GLU A 477 20.27 18.78 17.24
C GLU A 477 19.93 17.30 17.44
N VAL A 478 18.94 17.02 18.31
CA VAL A 478 18.53 15.66 18.71
C VAL A 478 18.21 14.77 17.52
N HIS A 479 17.81 15.37 16.40
CA HIS A 479 17.61 14.63 15.17
C HIS A 479 18.88 13.90 14.71
N ASN A 480 20.10 14.22 15.15
CA ASN A 480 21.29 13.44 14.81
C ASN A 480 21.33 12.07 15.50
N ALA A 481 20.49 11.85 16.51
CA ALA A 481 20.24 10.57 17.16
C ALA A 481 19.13 9.75 16.47
N LYS A 482 18.91 9.90 15.16
CA LYS A 482 17.71 9.44 14.42
C LYS A 482 17.65 7.98 13.95
N ARG A 483 18.73 7.19 13.98
CA ARG A 483 18.66 5.81 13.43
C ARG A 483 18.60 4.76 14.53
N GLU A 484 17.45 4.10 14.63
CA GLU A 484 17.29 2.89 15.43
C GLU A 484 18.35 1.84 15.03
N GLY A 485 18.99 1.23 16.02
CA GLY A 485 20.12 0.32 15.81
C GLY A 485 21.49 0.98 15.65
N LYS A 486 21.58 2.33 15.54
CA LYS A 486 22.87 3.02 15.69
C LYS A 486 23.19 3.28 17.16
N LEU A 487 24.48 3.15 17.48
CA LEU A 487 25.05 3.26 18.83
C LEU A 487 24.51 4.46 19.61
N TRP A 488 24.47 5.66 19.02
CA TRP A 488 24.17 6.90 19.75
C TRP A 488 22.75 6.98 20.32
N THR A 489 21.75 6.50 19.59
CA THR A 489 20.34 6.58 20.04
C THR A 489 20.11 5.73 21.27
N GLU A 490 20.64 4.51 21.27
CA GLU A 490 20.55 3.62 22.43
C GLU A 490 21.41 4.14 23.59
N GLU A 491 22.60 4.68 23.31
CA GLU A 491 23.47 5.23 24.35
C GLU A 491 22.87 6.47 25.03
N ILE A 492 22.21 7.39 24.30
CA ILE A 492 21.55 8.55 24.90
C ILE A 492 20.36 8.11 25.75
N ASN A 493 19.53 7.19 25.23
CA ASN A 493 18.40 6.66 26.00
C ASN A 493 18.88 5.92 27.24
N LYS A 494 19.93 5.10 27.13
CA LYS A 494 20.55 4.41 28.26
C LYS A 494 21.08 5.41 29.28
N LEU A 495 21.84 6.40 28.84
CA LEU A 495 22.40 7.45 29.71
C LEU A 495 21.30 8.21 30.45
N ALA A 496 20.28 8.72 29.74
CA ALA A 496 19.17 9.44 30.34
C ALA A 496 18.42 8.58 31.39
N ASN A 497 18.29 7.27 31.14
CA ASN A 497 17.67 6.34 32.08
C ASN A 497 18.53 5.99 33.29
N SER A 498 19.85 6.10 33.17
CA SER A 498 20.81 5.79 34.23
C SER A 498 21.11 6.98 35.14
N ILE A 499 20.88 8.22 34.70
CA ILE A 499 21.06 9.40 35.55
C ILE A 499 19.97 9.39 36.65
N PRO A 500 20.36 9.39 37.95
CA PRO A 500 19.42 9.35 39.06
C PRO A 500 18.45 10.53 39.04
N ASP A 501 17.16 10.26 39.28
CA ASP A 501 16.06 11.23 39.43
C ASP A 501 15.85 12.21 38.26
N LEU A 502 16.51 12.02 37.10
CA LEU A 502 16.40 12.93 35.96
C LEU A 502 14.97 13.00 35.41
N TYR A 503 14.23 11.88 35.41
CA TYR A 503 12.86 11.83 34.91
C TYR A 503 11.83 12.28 35.95
N GLU A 504 12.14 12.09 37.22
CA GLU A 504 11.24 12.33 38.35
C GLU A 504 11.31 13.80 38.82
N ASN A 505 12.52 14.33 38.95
CA ASN A 505 12.78 15.66 39.51
C ASN A 505 13.58 16.57 38.57
N GLY A 506 14.25 16.01 37.56
CA GLY A 506 15.07 16.75 36.61
C GLY A 506 14.28 17.32 35.42
N HIS A 507 15.04 17.85 34.44
CA HIS A 507 14.50 18.36 33.19
C HIS A 507 15.24 17.77 31.98
N ILE A 508 14.51 17.48 30.90
CA ILE A 508 15.08 17.01 29.63
C ILE A 508 14.63 17.95 28.52
N VAL A 509 15.58 18.62 27.89
CA VAL A 509 15.35 19.54 26.79
C VAL A 509 15.94 18.96 25.51
N LEU A 510 15.08 18.70 24.54
CA LEU A 510 15.52 18.29 23.21
C LEU A 510 15.45 19.51 22.29
N LEU A 511 16.52 19.81 21.56
CA LEU A 511 16.56 20.93 20.62
C LEU A 511 16.71 20.39 19.20
N SER A 512 15.88 20.85 18.27
CA SER A 512 16.06 20.56 16.85
C SER A 512 15.53 21.68 15.98
N GLY A 513 16.22 21.98 14.87
CA GLY A 513 15.65 22.79 13.79
C GLY A 513 14.58 22.07 12.97
N ASP A 514 14.73 20.74 12.88
CA ASP A 514 13.82 19.85 12.19
C ASP A 514 13.79 18.52 12.96
N PRO A 515 12.75 18.23 13.77
CA PRO A 515 12.72 17.03 14.58
C PRO A 515 12.58 15.74 13.77
N THR A 516 12.16 15.82 12.51
CA THR A 516 11.96 14.67 11.61
C THR A 516 12.45 14.98 10.20
N PRO A 517 13.77 14.99 9.99
CA PRO A 517 14.39 15.50 8.75
C PRO A 517 14.28 14.57 7.54
N ASN A 518 13.94 13.29 7.71
CA ASN A 518 13.78 12.33 6.61
C ASN A 518 12.37 11.73 6.60
N SER A 519 11.95 11.17 7.73
CA SER A 519 10.68 10.45 7.84
C SER A 519 9.95 10.80 9.13
N PRO A 520 8.62 10.59 9.20
CA PRO A 520 7.90 10.67 10.46
C PRO A 520 8.51 9.79 11.56
N SER A 521 9.04 8.61 11.21
CA SER A 521 9.66 7.67 12.15
C SER A 521 10.90 8.22 12.86
N ASP A 522 11.52 9.28 12.33
CA ASP A 522 12.65 9.95 12.96
C ASP A 522 12.31 10.59 14.32
N ILE A 523 11.03 10.67 14.71
CA ILE A 523 10.56 11.19 16.01
C ILE A 523 10.62 10.17 17.16
N VAL A 524 10.72 8.88 16.84
CA VAL A 524 10.61 7.81 17.83
C VAL A 524 11.69 7.90 18.92
N PRO A 525 12.97 8.17 18.60
CA PRO A 525 14.00 8.39 19.61
C PRO A 525 13.67 9.51 20.61
N GLN A 526 13.08 10.60 20.14
CA GLN A 526 12.71 11.77 20.91
C GLN A 526 11.52 11.43 21.81
N LEU A 527 10.53 10.69 21.30
CA LEU A 527 9.42 10.19 22.10
C LEU A 527 9.90 9.31 23.26
N ARG A 528 10.89 8.43 23.03
CA ARG A 528 11.51 7.60 24.08
C ARG A 528 12.17 8.45 25.16
N LEU A 529 12.84 9.54 24.78
CA LEU A 529 13.45 10.47 25.74
C LEU A 529 12.41 11.30 26.50
N LEU A 530 11.31 11.69 25.85
CA LEU A 530 10.23 12.49 26.45
C LEU A 530 9.39 11.66 27.43
N ASP A 531 9.10 10.39 27.12
CA ASP A 531 8.34 9.51 28.00
C ASP A 531 8.78 8.03 27.87
N ARG A 532 9.73 7.64 28.72
CA ARG A 532 10.25 6.27 28.78
C ARG A 532 9.18 5.23 29.11
N THR A 533 8.15 5.60 29.87
CA THR A 533 7.12 4.67 30.34
C THR A 533 6.18 4.28 29.22
N LYS A 534 5.83 5.23 28.35
CA LYS A 534 4.95 4.98 27.20
C LYS A 534 5.70 4.38 26.01
N PHE A 535 6.91 4.88 25.74
CA PHE A 535 7.61 4.62 24.47
C PHE A 535 8.91 3.82 24.58
N GLY A 536 9.41 3.50 25.78
CA GLY A 536 10.76 2.94 25.97
C GLY A 536 11.08 1.70 25.12
N GLU A 537 10.08 0.83 24.90
CA GLU A 537 10.18 -0.39 24.10
C GLU A 537 9.83 -0.21 22.62
N SER A 538 9.25 0.93 22.23
CA SER A 538 8.82 1.17 20.87
C SER A 538 10.02 1.37 19.96
N ARG A 539 10.12 0.53 18.92
CA ARG A 539 11.19 0.52 17.91
C ARG A 539 10.72 0.94 16.52
N SER A 540 9.53 1.53 16.40
CA SER A 540 9.04 2.12 15.16
C SER A 540 7.83 2.98 15.45
N LEU A 541 7.54 3.93 14.56
CA LEU A 541 6.35 4.76 14.69
C LEU A 541 5.07 3.95 14.46
N LYS A 542 5.10 2.94 13.59
CA LYS A 542 3.99 2.00 13.39
C LYS A 542 3.66 1.28 14.71
N ALA A 543 4.67 0.81 15.44
CA ALA A 543 4.45 0.19 16.75
C ALA A 543 3.84 1.17 17.76
N VAL A 544 4.24 2.45 17.72
CA VAL A 544 3.65 3.50 18.57
C VAL A 544 2.18 3.75 18.21
N VAL A 545 1.86 3.93 16.94
CA VAL A 545 0.49 4.17 16.47
C VAL A 545 -0.40 2.98 16.79
N LYS A 546 0.06 1.75 16.54
CA LYS A 546 -0.67 0.53 16.88
C LYS A 546 -0.94 0.39 18.39
N LYS A 547 0.01 0.80 19.22
CA LYS A 547 -0.10 0.72 20.69
C LYS A 547 -1.04 1.79 21.28
N LEU A 548 -1.00 3.02 20.77
CA LEU A 548 -1.65 4.18 21.41
C LEU A 548 -2.83 4.76 20.61
N GLY A 549 -2.92 4.47 19.32
CA GLY A 549 -3.81 5.12 18.37
C GLY A 549 -3.26 6.45 17.84
N PRO A 550 -3.66 6.88 16.61
CA PRO A 550 -3.20 8.12 15.97
C PRO A 550 -3.50 9.40 16.78
N LEU A 551 -4.70 9.48 17.39
CA LEU A 551 -5.14 10.65 18.15
C LEU A 551 -4.30 10.88 19.40
N THR A 552 -3.99 9.79 20.12
CA THR A 552 -3.15 9.84 21.32
C THR A 552 -1.74 10.27 20.97
N LEU A 553 -1.15 9.70 19.92
CA LEU A 553 0.18 10.11 19.45
C LEU A 553 0.22 11.60 19.11
N ARG A 554 -0.74 12.09 18.31
CA ARG A 554 -0.84 13.52 17.98
C ARG A 554 -0.93 14.37 19.24
N THR A 555 -1.75 13.98 20.21
CA THR A 555 -1.94 14.71 21.47
C THR A 555 -0.63 14.79 22.26
N ILE A 556 0.10 13.69 22.36
CA ILE A 556 1.41 13.66 23.03
C ILE A 556 2.43 14.54 22.29
N LEU A 557 2.48 14.47 20.96
CA LEU A 557 3.39 15.34 20.18
C LEU A 557 3.07 16.82 20.40
N LEU A 558 1.79 17.18 20.38
CA LEU A 558 1.31 18.53 20.66
C LEU A 558 1.64 19.01 22.09
N GLU A 559 1.71 18.09 23.05
CA GLU A 559 2.12 18.37 24.42
C GLU A 559 3.63 18.53 24.56
N SER A 560 4.37 17.62 23.97
CA SER A 560 5.80 17.48 24.23
C SER A 560 6.66 18.22 23.22
N MET A 561 6.09 18.74 22.12
CA MET A 561 6.80 19.50 21.10
C MET A 561 6.30 20.95 21.03
N LEU A 562 7.22 21.89 21.26
CA LEU A 562 6.99 23.31 21.04
C LEU A 562 7.47 23.70 19.64
N LEU A 563 6.53 23.69 18.69
CA LEU A 563 6.67 24.24 17.34
C LEU A 563 5.72 25.42 17.20
N ILE A 564 6.29 26.60 16.93
CA ILE A 564 5.53 27.86 16.78
C ILE A 564 5.78 28.53 15.43
N ASP A 565 6.86 28.16 14.74
CA ASP A 565 7.21 28.69 13.44
C ASP A 565 6.23 28.13 12.39
N GLU A 566 5.82 28.95 11.43
CA GLU A 566 5.00 28.50 10.30
C GLU A 566 5.85 27.66 9.33
N PRO A 567 5.30 26.64 8.65
CA PRO A 567 5.97 25.96 7.54
C PRO A 567 6.48 26.99 6.57
N GLU A 568 7.77 26.91 6.26
CA GLU A 568 8.33 27.74 5.22
C GLU A 568 7.84 27.25 3.87
N ASP A 569 7.28 28.15 3.08
CA ASP A 569 7.02 27.94 1.66
C ASP A 569 8.32 28.15 0.88
N TRP A 570 9.24 27.19 0.99
CA TRP A 570 10.47 27.17 0.20
C TRP A 570 10.24 26.57 -1.18
N GLU A 571 9.13 25.83 -1.39
CA GLU A 571 8.78 25.23 -2.67
C GLU A 571 8.42 26.29 -3.72
N LYS A 572 7.97 27.48 -3.32
CA LYS A 572 7.82 28.64 -4.23
C LYS A 572 9.09 29.02 -5.00
N TYR A 573 10.27 28.65 -4.47
CA TYR A 573 11.55 28.89 -5.13
C TYR A 573 11.92 27.76 -6.11
N ILE A 574 11.15 26.68 -6.18
CA ILE A 574 11.40 25.57 -7.09
C ILE A 574 10.51 25.69 -8.32
N LYS A 575 11.16 25.59 -9.48
CA LYS A 575 10.49 25.43 -10.77
C LYS A 575 10.72 24.00 -11.27
N LEU A 576 9.65 23.23 -11.35
CA LEU A 576 9.70 21.90 -11.98
C LEU A 576 9.71 22.07 -13.51
N GLN A 577 10.78 21.61 -14.16
CA GLN A 577 10.85 21.58 -15.63
C GLN A 577 10.87 20.13 -16.09
N THR A 578 9.77 19.70 -16.69
CA THR A 578 9.61 18.32 -17.18
C THR A 578 10.01 18.17 -18.63
N PHE A 579 10.59 17.03 -19.00
CA PHE A 579 10.97 16.72 -20.38
C PHE A 579 10.85 15.23 -20.66
N ASP A 580 10.83 14.85 -21.95
CA ASP A 580 10.75 13.46 -22.38
C ASP A 580 12.14 12.89 -22.67
N LEU A 581 12.34 11.60 -22.38
CA LEU A 581 13.55 10.88 -22.79
C LEU A 581 13.52 10.61 -24.29
N SER A 582 14.68 10.51 -24.94
CA SER A 582 14.73 10.07 -26.33
C SER A 582 14.20 8.63 -26.44
N PRO A 583 13.65 8.20 -27.59
CA PRO A 583 13.16 6.83 -27.76
C PRO A 583 14.20 5.76 -27.41
N LYS A 584 15.47 6.02 -27.76
CA LYS A 584 16.60 5.15 -27.42
C LYS A 584 16.87 5.13 -25.92
N GLU A 585 16.91 6.30 -25.27
CA GLU A 585 17.07 6.38 -23.82
C GLU A 585 15.95 5.68 -23.08
N ARG A 586 14.70 5.84 -23.54
CA ARG A 586 13.53 5.16 -22.99
C ARG A 586 13.66 3.64 -23.07
N SER A 587 14.16 3.12 -24.19
CA SER A 587 14.40 1.68 -24.36
C SER A 587 15.42 1.14 -23.34
N PHE A 588 16.58 1.80 -23.19
CA PHE A 588 17.58 1.41 -22.20
C PHE A 588 17.08 1.57 -20.76
N TYR A 589 16.36 2.65 -20.48
CA TYR A 589 15.74 2.89 -19.19
C TYR A 589 14.79 1.75 -18.82
N GLU A 590 13.92 1.33 -19.74
CA GLU A 590 13.01 0.20 -19.53
C GLU A 590 13.75 -1.14 -19.41
N ALA A 591 14.86 -1.33 -20.12
CA ALA A 591 15.70 -2.53 -19.99
C ALA A 591 16.30 -2.65 -18.57
N ILE A 592 16.87 -1.56 -18.04
CA ILE A 592 17.40 -1.54 -16.66
C ILE A 592 16.26 -1.75 -15.65
N ARG A 593 15.12 -1.07 -15.83
CA ARG A 593 13.96 -1.20 -14.94
C ARG A 593 13.38 -2.62 -14.97
N SER A 594 13.37 -3.25 -16.13
CA SER A 594 12.81 -4.59 -16.36
C SER A 594 13.76 -5.73 -15.98
N ASN A 595 15.01 -5.44 -15.63
CA ASN A 595 15.98 -6.44 -15.23
C ASN A 595 15.67 -7.01 -13.84
N ASP A 596 15.06 -8.19 -13.78
CA ASP A 596 14.69 -8.81 -12.51
C ASP A 596 15.87 -9.34 -11.68
N GLU A 597 17.06 -9.46 -12.27
CA GLU A 597 18.28 -9.87 -11.56
C GLU A 597 18.81 -8.77 -10.63
N LEU A 598 18.49 -7.50 -10.91
CA LEU A 598 18.86 -6.38 -10.06
C LEU A 598 17.88 -6.24 -8.88
N SER A 599 18.43 -6.04 -7.68
CA SER A 599 17.66 -5.57 -6.52
C SER A 599 17.05 -4.18 -6.79
N HIS A 600 16.00 -3.80 -6.06
CA HIS A 600 15.43 -2.46 -6.21
C HIS A 600 16.46 -1.35 -5.92
N SER A 601 17.35 -1.53 -4.96
CA SER A 601 18.44 -0.58 -4.66
C SER A 601 19.43 -0.43 -5.82
N GLU A 602 19.78 -1.53 -6.49
CA GLU A 602 20.67 -1.51 -7.65
C GLU A 602 19.99 -0.85 -8.85
N LYS A 603 18.72 -1.19 -9.11
CA LYS A 603 17.92 -0.52 -10.15
C LYS A 603 17.84 0.98 -9.92
N ALA A 604 17.49 1.41 -8.69
CA ALA A 604 17.43 2.81 -8.33
C ALA A 604 18.76 3.54 -8.60
N ARG A 605 19.88 2.91 -8.21
CA ARG A 605 21.22 3.42 -8.45
C ARG A 605 21.53 3.55 -9.95
N GLN A 606 21.32 2.48 -10.70
CA GLN A 606 21.62 2.42 -12.13
C GLN A 606 20.72 3.35 -12.95
N LEU A 607 19.42 3.37 -12.70
CA LEU A 607 18.48 4.26 -13.38
C LEU A 607 18.83 5.73 -13.10
N SER A 608 19.19 6.08 -11.87
CA SER A 608 19.61 7.44 -11.56
C SER A 608 20.87 7.86 -12.31
N LEU A 609 21.88 6.98 -12.34
CA LEU A 609 23.12 7.22 -13.06
C LEU A 609 22.89 7.28 -14.58
N PHE A 610 22.06 6.38 -15.12
CA PHE A 610 21.69 6.33 -16.53
C PHE A 610 20.96 7.60 -16.98
N LEU A 611 20.01 8.10 -16.18
CA LEU A 611 19.27 9.31 -16.51
C LEU A 611 20.19 10.53 -16.65
N MET A 612 21.26 10.61 -15.86
CA MET A 612 22.23 11.71 -15.95
C MET A 612 23.28 11.46 -17.03
N SER A 613 23.84 10.25 -17.06
CA SER A 613 25.01 9.88 -17.86
C SER A 613 24.76 8.60 -18.68
N PRO A 614 23.85 8.61 -19.68
CA PRO A 614 23.46 7.41 -20.42
C PRO A 614 24.64 6.76 -21.17
N TRP A 615 25.64 7.54 -21.59
CA TRP A 615 26.85 7.04 -22.29
C TRP A 615 27.77 6.16 -21.44
N LEU A 616 27.53 6.05 -20.13
CA LEU A 616 28.18 5.04 -19.28
C LEU A 616 27.65 3.63 -19.57
N PHE A 617 26.45 3.52 -20.14
CA PHE A 617 25.73 2.27 -20.38
C PHE A 617 25.66 1.87 -21.85
N VAL A 618 26.02 2.79 -22.76
CA VAL A 618 26.05 2.54 -24.21
C VAL A 618 27.47 2.62 -24.76
N ASP A 619 27.68 1.92 -25.85
CA ASP A 619 28.99 1.79 -26.50
C ASP A 619 29.54 3.16 -26.95
N GLU A 620 30.87 3.33 -26.93
CA GLU A 620 31.55 4.63 -27.15
C GLU A 620 31.24 5.31 -28.48
N SER A 621 30.81 4.53 -29.48
CA SER A 621 30.43 5.02 -30.80
C SER A 621 29.16 5.86 -30.82
N SER A 622 28.38 5.88 -29.73
CA SER A 622 27.19 6.70 -29.63
C SER A 622 27.57 8.15 -29.29
N GLU A 623 27.71 9.01 -30.31
CA GLU A 623 27.86 10.47 -30.15
C GLU A 623 26.62 11.15 -29.53
N GLU A 624 25.56 10.39 -29.26
CA GLU A 624 24.28 10.91 -28.82
C GLU A 624 24.36 11.46 -27.39
N ILE A 625 24.29 12.78 -27.28
CA ILE A 625 24.21 13.50 -26.01
C ILE A 625 22.84 13.22 -25.36
N GLY A 626 22.87 12.75 -24.12
CA GLY A 626 21.66 12.41 -23.36
C GLY A 626 20.73 13.61 -23.14
N SER A 627 19.42 13.34 -23.09
CA SER A 627 18.38 14.37 -22.98
C SER A 627 18.52 15.19 -21.70
N TYR A 628 18.93 14.58 -20.60
CA TYR A 628 19.14 15.29 -19.33
C TYR A 628 20.27 16.33 -19.42
N VAL A 629 21.40 15.99 -20.05
CA VAL A 629 22.52 16.94 -20.25
C VAL A 629 22.08 18.07 -21.17
N LYS A 630 21.36 17.77 -22.26
CA LYS A 630 20.82 18.79 -23.18
C LYS A 630 19.94 19.79 -22.45
N GLN A 631 18.97 19.30 -21.68
CA GLN A 631 18.06 20.13 -20.90
C GLN A 631 18.79 20.95 -19.82
N THR A 632 19.82 20.38 -19.21
CA THR A 632 20.70 21.12 -18.29
C THR A 632 21.44 22.23 -19.01
N ALA A 633 22.04 21.94 -20.17
CA ALA A 633 22.75 22.94 -20.98
C ALA A 633 21.83 24.08 -21.45
N GLU A 634 20.61 23.76 -21.89
CA GLU A 634 19.60 24.76 -22.27
C GLU A 634 19.24 25.65 -21.07
N THR A 635 19.05 25.08 -19.89
CA THR A 635 18.73 25.83 -18.66
C THR A 635 19.91 26.72 -18.23
N VAL A 636 21.14 26.22 -18.32
CA VAL A 636 22.35 27.01 -18.07
C VAL A 636 22.46 28.17 -19.05
N LYS A 637 22.20 27.93 -20.35
CA LYS A 637 22.24 28.98 -21.38
C LYS A 637 21.21 30.07 -21.10
N LYS A 638 19.97 29.67 -20.80
CA LYS A 638 18.90 30.58 -20.42
C LYS A 638 19.33 31.48 -19.25
N TYR A 639 19.81 30.89 -18.16
CA TYR A 639 20.18 31.68 -16.99
C TYR A 639 21.38 32.61 -17.21
N LEU A 640 22.45 32.12 -17.84
CA LEU A 640 23.67 32.93 -17.99
C LEU A 640 23.61 33.96 -19.12
N PHE A 641 22.90 33.66 -20.22
CA PHE A 641 22.95 34.48 -21.45
C PHE A 641 21.63 35.16 -21.81
N GLU A 642 20.49 34.59 -21.42
CA GLU A 642 19.17 35.21 -21.67
C GLU A 642 18.70 36.06 -20.47
N GLU A 643 18.91 35.55 -19.25
CA GLU A 643 18.62 36.27 -18.00
C GLU A 643 19.83 37.05 -17.44
N ASP A 644 20.99 36.95 -18.11
CA ASP A 644 22.22 37.67 -17.80
C ASP A 644 22.76 37.48 -16.37
N GLU A 645 22.54 36.32 -15.76
CA GLU A 645 23.08 36.02 -14.42
C GLU A 645 24.59 35.85 -14.44
N ASP A 646 25.31 36.40 -13.47
CA ASP A 646 26.78 36.30 -13.43
C ASP A 646 27.29 34.96 -12.87
N ALA A 647 26.51 34.35 -11.98
CA ALA A 647 26.86 33.09 -11.36
C ALA A 647 25.62 32.22 -11.08
N ILE A 648 25.69 30.95 -11.46
CA ILE A 648 24.65 29.96 -11.16
C ILE A 648 25.19 28.79 -10.35
N LEU A 649 24.29 28.17 -9.57
CA LEU A 649 24.59 26.98 -8.78
C LEU A 649 23.90 25.74 -9.36
N ILE A 650 24.67 24.73 -9.72
CA ILE A 650 24.19 23.40 -10.08
C ILE A 650 24.43 22.46 -8.89
N THR A 651 23.39 21.78 -8.44
CA THR A 651 23.44 20.92 -7.25
C THR A 651 23.23 19.47 -7.63
N VAL A 652 24.05 18.58 -7.09
CA VAL A 652 24.02 17.13 -7.34
C VAL A 652 23.76 16.40 -6.03
N ASN A 653 22.75 15.53 -6.02
CA ASN A 653 22.31 14.86 -4.79
C ASN A 653 22.93 13.48 -4.57
N ASP A 654 23.03 12.67 -5.64
CA ASP A 654 23.20 11.22 -5.47
C ASP A 654 24.59 10.69 -5.85
N PHE A 655 25.27 11.28 -6.84
CA PHE A 655 26.48 10.69 -7.43
C PHE A 655 27.61 11.69 -7.61
N LYS A 656 28.78 11.32 -7.09
CA LYS A 656 30.05 11.99 -7.39
C LYS A 656 30.69 11.39 -8.65
N GLN A 657 30.87 10.07 -8.66
CA GLN A 657 31.43 9.33 -9.79
C GLN A 657 30.44 9.26 -10.96
N GLY A 658 30.92 9.43 -12.19
CA GLY A 658 30.12 9.50 -13.41
C GLY A 658 29.38 10.82 -13.63
N VAL A 659 29.36 11.72 -12.62
CA VAL A 659 28.68 13.02 -12.69
C VAL A 659 29.67 14.17 -12.54
N LEU A 660 30.35 14.26 -11.39
CA LEU A 660 31.35 15.30 -11.11
C LEU A 660 32.77 14.85 -11.47
N ARG A 661 33.02 13.53 -11.42
CA ARG A 661 34.32 12.91 -11.66
C ARG A 661 34.16 11.64 -12.50
N ASP A 662 35.27 11.16 -13.06
CA ASP A 662 35.31 9.92 -13.82
C ASP A 662 34.77 8.74 -13.01
N HIS A 663 34.10 7.80 -13.67
CA HIS A 663 33.52 6.66 -12.98
C HIS A 663 34.53 5.51 -12.88
N ASP A 664 34.74 4.98 -11.68
CA ASP A 664 35.74 3.93 -11.43
C ASP A 664 35.48 2.66 -12.27
N ASP A 665 34.21 2.25 -12.37
CA ASP A 665 33.81 1.08 -13.19
C ASP A 665 33.77 1.33 -14.71
N TYR A 666 33.87 2.59 -15.16
CA TYR A 666 33.81 2.96 -16.58
C TYR A 666 34.96 3.89 -16.95
N PRO A 667 36.22 3.41 -16.87
CA PRO A 667 37.40 4.23 -17.12
C PRO A 667 37.39 4.78 -18.57
N GLY A 668 37.83 6.03 -18.74
CA GLY A 668 37.87 6.71 -20.04
C GLY A 668 36.55 7.37 -20.47
N LYS A 669 35.42 7.05 -19.80
CA LYS A 669 34.15 7.72 -20.06
C LYS A 669 34.08 9.07 -19.34
N LYS A 670 33.80 10.13 -20.09
CA LYS A 670 33.67 11.49 -19.56
C LYS A 670 32.50 11.59 -18.57
N PRO A 671 32.63 12.36 -17.48
CA PRO A 671 31.53 12.58 -16.55
C PRO A 671 30.50 13.58 -17.10
N PHE A 672 29.33 13.63 -16.46
CA PHE A 672 28.24 14.56 -16.80
C PHE A 672 28.71 16.00 -17.00
N VAL A 673 29.50 16.53 -16.05
CA VAL A 673 29.97 17.93 -16.08
C VAL A 673 30.83 18.19 -17.32
N SER A 674 31.68 17.24 -17.73
CA SER A 674 32.51 17.40 -18.93
C SER A 674 31.66 17.42 -20.20
N LYS A 675 30.62 16.59 -20.29
CA LYS A 675 29.66 16.63 -21.41
C LYS A 675 28.83 17.91 -21.43
N LEU A 676 28.48 18.44 -20.27
CA LEU A 676 27.80 19.72 -20.15
C LEU A 676 28.70 20.87 -20.62
N GLN A 677 29.98 20.86 -20.27
CA GLN A 677 30.98 21.84 -20.73
C GLN A 677 31.13 21.84 -22.26
N GLU A 678 31.08 20.68 -22.91
CA GLU A 678 31.15 20.56 -24.39
C GLU A 678 29.98 21.26 -25.11
N LEU A 679 28.82 21.41 -24.46
CA LEU A 679 27.62 22.03 -25.03
C LEU A 679 27.52 23.54 -24.82
N LEU A 680 28.42 24.09 -24.01
CA LEU A 680 28.37 25.47 -23.54
C LEU A 680 29.58 26.26 -24.08
N PRO A 681 29.46 27.60 -24.21
CA PRO A 681 30.59 28.44 -24.60
C PRO A 681 31.81 28.26 -23.69
N ALA A 682 33.01 28.35 -24.28
CA ALA A 682 34.28 28.14 -23.58
C ALA A 682 34.66 29.29 -22.62
N ASP A 683 33.90 30.39 -22.59
CA ASP A 683 34.16 31.59 -21.80
C ASP A 683 33.50 31.58 -20.40
N ILE A 684 33.04 30.41 -19.95
CA ILE A 684 32.45 30.19 -18.62
C ILE A 684 33.52 29.63 -17.65
N ASP A 685 33.61 30.21 -16.45
CA ASP A 685 34.44 29.65 -15.37
C ASP A 685 33.66 28.55 -14.63
N TRP A 686 34.28 27.37 -14.48
CA TRP A 686 33.67 26.21 -13.81
C TRP A 686 34.36 25.90 -12.49
N TYR A 687 33.58 25.72 -11.43
CA TYR A 687 34.08 25.28 -10.12
C TYR A 687 33.30 24.06 -9.62
N ILE A 688 34.00 23.11 -9.02
CA ILE A 688 33.40 21.90 -8.44
C ILE A 688 33.59 21.94 -6.91
N ILE A 689 32.50 21.74 -6.17
CA ILE A 689 32.50 21.62 -4.70
C ILE A 689 31.96 20.24 -4.32
N ASP A 690 32.85 19.34 -3.90
CA ASP A 690 32.47 18.00 -3.41
C ASP A 690 33.04 17.73 -2.01
N GLY A 691 32.94 16.48 -1.55
CA GLY A 691 33.39 16.06 -0.22
C GLY A 691 34.92 16.00 -0.04
N ASP A 692 35.71 16.10 -1.12
CA ASP A 692 37.17 16.02 -1.02
C ASP A 692 37.82 17.40 -0.97
N ILE A 693 37.07 18.47 -1.27
CA ILE A 693 37.63 19.83 -1.27
C ILE A 693 37.81 20.30 0.17
N THR A 694 38.88 21.03 0.44
CA THR A 694 39.11 21.59 1.77
C THR A 694 38.16 22.77 2.06
N LYS A 695 37.87 23.04 3.34
CA LYS A 695 37.06 24.21 3.74
C LYS A 695 37.66 25.54 3.23
N ASN A 696 38.98 25.63 3.07
CA ASN A 696 39.64 26.84 2.58
C ASN A 696 39.46 27.02 1.08
N GLU A 697 39.64 25.95 0.30
CA GLU A 697 39.35 25.97 -1.15
C GLU A 697 37.88 26.30 -1.40
N GLN A 698 36.97 25.73 -0.60
CA GLN A 698 35.55 26.06 -0.66
C GLN A 698 35.30 27.56 -0.47
N LYS A 699 35.90 28.16 0.57
CA LYS A 699 35.79 29.61 0.83
C LYS A 699 36.33 30.45 -0.32
N GLU A 700 37.45 30.06 -0.91
CA GLU A 700 38.04 30.77 -2.05
C GLU A 700 37.16 30.67 -3.31
N ILE A 701 36.59 29.50 -3.60
CA ILE A 701 35.61 29.33 -4.70
C ILE A 701 34.41 30.25 -4.50
N ILE A 702 33.82 30.26 -3.29
CA ILE A 702 32.66 31.12 -2.99
C ILE A 702 33.04 32.60 -3.09
N LYS A 703 34.24 32.99 -2.63
CA LYS A 703 34.73 34.36 -2.74
C LYS A 703 34.92 34.78 -4.21
N LYS A 704 35.47 33.91 -5.06
CA LYS A 704 35.61 34.17 -6.50
C LYS A 704 34.24 34.34 -7.17
N SER A 705 33.27 33.50 -6.83
CA SER A 705 31.92 33.59 -7.38
C SER A 705 31.13 34.85 -7.02
N ARG A 706 31.60 35.65 -6.05
CA ARG A 706 31.01 36.95 -5.71
C ARG A 706 31.60 38.11 -6.50
N ASN A 707 32.84 37.97 -6.95
CA ASN A 707 33.60 39.00 -7.63
C ASN A 707 33.89 38.54 -9.07
N VAL A 708 32.82 38.16 -9.76
CA VAL A 708 32.89 37.53 -11.07
C VAL A 708 33.25 38.55 -12.14
N THR A 709 34.30 38.26 -12.91
CA THR A 709 34.66 39.01 -14.13
C THR A 709 34.21 38.30 -15.39
N LYS A 710 33.73 37.06 -15.26
CA LYS A 710 33.19 36.17 -16.30
C LYS A 710 31.99 35.42 -15.76
N LYS A 711 31.12 34.94 -16.66
CA LYS A 711 30.01 34.06 -16.30
C LYS A 711 30.56 32.81 -15.60
N THR A 712 29.96 32.41 -14.48
CA THR A 712 30.46 31.33 -13.62
C THR A 712 29.40 30.27 -13.35
N VAL A 713 29.82 29.01 -13.39
CA VAL A 713 29.02 27.86 -12.97
C VAL A 713 29.70 27.16 -11.80
N ILE A 714 29.00 27.04 -10.68
CA ILE A 714 29.43 26.20 -9.56
C ILE A 714 28.62 24.92 -9.57
N VAL A 715 29.28 23.76 -9.68
CA VAL A 715 28.65 22.45 -9.53
C VAL A 715 29.01 21.88 -8.16
N ALA A 716 28.03 21.59 -7.33
CA ALA A 716 28.26 21.20 -5.95
C ALA A 716 27.44 19.97 -5.52
N MET A 717 28.07 19.07 -4.76
CA MET A 717 27.32 18.05 -4.03
C MET A 717 26.46 18.73 -2.95
N SER A 718 25.17 18.43 -2.88
CA SER A 718 24.26 19.03 -1.88
C SER A 718 24.76 18.84 -0.44
N ASN A 719 25.40 17.70 -0.16
CA ASN A 719 25.97 17.41 1.16
C ASN A 719 27.18 18.29 1.52
N ALA A 720 27.91 18.78 0.53
CA ALA A 720 29.04 19.69 0.74
C ALA A 720 28.58 21.14 1.00
N LEU A 721 27.29 21.46 0.76
CA LEU A 721 26.71 22.79 0.97
C LEU A 721 25.97 22.96 2.30
N ARG A 722 26.01 21.96 3.19
CA ARG A 722 25.09 21.86 4.33
C ARG A 722 25.23 22.94 5.40
N GLU A 723 26.45 23.37 5.77
CA GLU A 723 26.65 24.26 6.92
C GLU A 723 27.60 25.43 6.65
N GLY A 724 27.33 26.59 7.27
CA GLY A 724 28.24 27.74 7.28
C GLY A 724 28.37 28.57 6.00
N ILE A 725 27.86 28.12 4.84
CA ILE A 725 28.05 28.82 3.56
C ILE A 725 26.95 29.88 3.35
N ASN A 726 27.33 31.01 2.75
CA ASN A 726 26.40 32.05 2.28
C ASN A 726 26.46 32.17 0.75
N LEU A 727 25.37 31.81 0.07
CA LEU A 727 25.20 31.83 -1.39
C LEU A 727 24.15 32.86 -1.83
N SER A 728 23.87 33.87 -1.00
CA SER A 728 22.85 34.89 -1.27
C SER A 728 23.12 35.78 -2.49
N HIS A 729 24.28 35.65 -3.14
CA HIS A 729 24.60 36.34 -4.39
C HIS A 729 24.17 35.55 -5.64
N MET A 730 23.71 34.30 -5.48
CA MET A 730 23.27 33.44 -6.59
C MET A 730 21.75 33.36 -6.64
N LYS A 731 21.16 33.99 -7.65
CA LYS A 731 19.71 34.06 -7.85
C LYS A 731 19.13 32.84 -8.56
N ARG A 732 19.91 32.19 -9.43
CA ARG A 732 19.48 31.03 -10.19
C ARG A 732 20.23 29.77 -9.77
N GLY A 733 19.51 28.66 -9.75
CA GLY A 733 20.06 27.35 -9.47
C GLY A 733 19.44 26.26 -10.31
N ILE A 734 20.16 25.14 -10.44
CA ILE A 734 19.69 23.91 -11.08
C ILE A 734 19.87 22.76 -10.08
N CYS A 735 18.83 21.95 -9.90
CA CYS A 735 18.90 20.71 -9.14
C CYS A 735 18.96 19.53 -10.09
N ILE A 736 20.08 18.80 -10.10
CA ILE A 736 20.27 17.58 -10.87
C ILE A 736 19.85 16.39 -10.00
N GLY A 737 18.74 15.77 -10.39
CA GLY A 737 18.04 14.74 -9.63
C GLY A 737 17.34 15.30 -8.39
N PRO A 738 16.13 14.84 -8.04
CA PRO A 738 15.50 15.21 -6.78
C PRO A 738 16.23 14.56 -5.59
N ASP A 739 16.21 15.17 -4.40
CA ASP A 739 16.69 14.50 -3.17
C ASP A 739 15.61 13.48 -2.68
N TYR A 740 16.03 12.44 -1.95
CA TYR A 740 15.09 11.58 -1.22
C TYR A 740 14.43 12.32 -0.04
N ASN A 741 15.06 13.40 0.43
CA ASN A 741 14.66 14.17 1.60
C ASN A 741 14.44 15.64 1.25
N LYS A 742 13.18 16.04 1.08
CA LYS A 742 12.78 17.43 0.85
C LYS A 742 13.35 18.42 1.89
N PRO A 743 13.54 18.08 3.19
CA PRO A 743 14.20 18.99 4.12
C PRO A 743 15.66 19.34 3.75
N ASN A 744 16.39 18.48 3.03
CA ASN A 744 17.70 18.83 2.51
C ASN A 744 17.59 19.89 1.40
N ASP A 745 16.60 19.76 0.51
CA ASP A 745 16.31 20.79 -0.51
C ASP A 745 15.99 22.13 0.16
N ALA A 746 15.13 22.12 1.18
CA ALA A 746 14.80 23.31 1.97
C ALA A 746 16.05 23.95 2.59
N GLN A 747 16.92 23.16 3.24
CA GLN A 747 18.15 23.66 3.84
C GLN A 747 19.12 24.25 2.80
N ARG A 748 19.21 23.64 1.60
CA ARG A 748 20.03 24.12 0.49
C ARG A 748 19.49 25.43 -0.08
N ILE A 749 18.18 25.51 -0.34
CA ILE A 749 17.51 26.71 -0.85
C ILE A 749 17.75 27.89 0.09
N LYS A 750 17.67 27.69 1.41
CA LYS A 750 17.97 28.72 2.42
C LYS A 750 19.42 29.23 2.42
N ARG A 751 20.32 28.64 1.64
CA ARG A 751 21.67 29.19 1.42
C ARG A 751 21.67 30.29 0.36
N GLN A 752 20.76 30.21 -0.61
CA GLN A 752 20.51 31.20 -1.66
C GLN A 752 19.45 32.21 -1.21
N ALA A 753 18.28 31.73 -0.75
CA ALA A 753 17.17 32.52 -0.25
C ALA A 753 17.41 32.97 1.20
N ARG A 754 18.15 34.08 1.35
CA ARG A 754 18.48 34.71 2.63
C ARG A 754 18.07 36.18 2.64
N GLU A 755 18.15 36.81 3.80
CA GLU A 755 17.95 38.26 3.93
C GLU A 755 18.79 39.02 2.89
N GLY A 756 18.12 39.78 2.02
CA GLY A 756 18.74 40.47 0.89
C GLY A 756 18.66 39.76 -0.47
N ASN A 757 18.15 38.53 -0.54
CA ASN A 757 17.95 37.78 -1.78
C ASN A 757 16.63 36.99 -1.78
N GLU A 758 15.56 37.64 -2.24
CA GLU A 758 14.21 37.04 -2.37
C GLU A 758 13.90 36.57 -3.80
N ASP A 759 14.68 37.04 -4.78
CA ASP A 759 14.60 36.69 -6.20
C ASP A 759 15.42 35.41 -6.48
N VAL A 760 14.99 34.31 -5.89
CA VAL A 760 15.63 32.99 -6.06
C VAL A 760 14.74 32.08 -6.89
N GLU A 761 15.30 31.45 -7.93
CA GLU A 761 14.64 30.39 -8.69
C GLU A 761 15.60 29.20 -8.82
N ILE A 762 15.14 28.01 -8.44
CA ILE A 762 15.85 26.74 -8.63
C ILE A 762 15.05 25.88 -9.59
N THR A 763 15.58 25.65 -10.78
CA THR A 763 15.00 24.70 -11.72
C THR A 763 15.38 23.27 -11.36
N MET A 764 14.38 22.43 -11.10
CA MET A 764 14.54 20.99 -10.92
C MET A 764 14.12 20.29 -12.22
N LEU A 765 15.08 19.64 -12.87
CA LEU A 765 14.88 18.96 -14.15
C LEU A 765 14.31 17.56 -13.92
N MET A 766 13.18 17.27 -14.58
CA MET A 766 12.36 16.09 -14.28
C MET A 766 11.98 15.30 -15.54
N PRO A 767 12.68 14.22 -15.88
CA PRO A 767 12.26 13.36 -16.98
C PRO A 767 10.91 12.72 -16.64
N LYS A 768 9.93 12.81 -17.55
CA LYS A 768 8.60 12.23 -17.37
C LYS A 768 8.68 10.71 -17.25
N ASP A 769 7.77 10.13 -16.46
CA ASP A 769 7.65 8.68 -16.25
C ASP A 769 8.97 7.98 -15.95
N SER A 770 9.84 8.62 -15.16
CA SER A 770 11.17 8.14 -14.83
C SER A 770 11.34 7.89 -13.34
N PHE A 771 12.44 7.26 -12.97
CA PHE A 771 12.81 7.00 -11.59
C PHE A 771 12.90 8.29 -10.78
N PHE A 772 13.40 9.38 -11.37
CA PHE A 772 13.43 10.66 -10.68
C PHE A 772 12.03 11.18 -10.36
N THR A 773 11.06 11.04 -11.29
CA THR A 773 9.67 11.45 -11.01
C THR A 773 9.06 10.61 -9.87
N ALA A 774 9.31 9.30 -9.86
CA ALA A 774 8.90 8.43 -8.75
C ALA A 774 9.56 8.81 -7.42
N LYS A 775 10.86 9.13 -7.45
CA LYS A 775 11.66 9.57 -6.30
C LYS A 775 11.14 10.89 -5.73
N HIS A 776 10.83 11.85 -6.59
CA HIS A 776 10.25 13.12 -6.19
C HIS A 776 8.91 12.93 -5.47
N ARG A 777 7.98 12.16 -6.08
CA ARG A 777 6.66 11.86 -5.48
C ARG A 777 6.78 11.16 -4.13
N HIS A 778 7.73 10.24 -4.00
CA HIS A 778 8.01 9.56 -2.72
C HIS A 778 8.52 10.54 -1.66
N ALA A 779 9.45 11.42 -2.03
CA ALA A 779 9.98 12.45 -1.14
C ALA A 779 8.90 13.47 -0.73
N GLU A 780 8.02 13.87 -1.64
CA GLU A 780 6.84 14.71 -1.36
C GLU A 780 5.88 14.03 -0.38
N GLN A 781 5.60 12.75 -0.59
CA GLN A 781 4.73 12.00 0.30
C GLN A 781 5.33 11.92 1.72
N LYS A 782 6.61 11.56 1.84
CA LYS A 782 7.33 11.57 3.14
C LYS A 782 7.32 12.93 3.81
N TYR A 783 7.57 13.99 3.04
CA TYR A 783 7.57 15.36 3.54
C TYR A 783 6.17 15.79 3.99
N SER A 784 5.13 15.51 3.21
CA SER A 784 3.75 15.86 3.55
C SER A 784 3.29 15.19 4.85
N LEU A 785 3.60 13.90 5.05
CA LEU A 785 3.29 13.18 6.28
C LEU A 785 4.09 13.73 7.48
N THR A 786 5.34 14.10 7.24
CA THR A 786 6.19 14.77 8.23
C THR A 786 5.61 16.12 8.65
N GLN A 787 5.22 16.97 7.70
CA GLN A 787 4.60 18.27 7.99
C GLN A 787 3.27 18.06 8.72
N ARG A 788 2.42 17.12 8.23
CA ARG A 788 1.14 16.79 8.85
C ARG A 788 1.34 16.42 10.33
N MET A 789 2.29 15.56 10.65
CA MET A 789 2.60 15.21 12.04
C MET A 789 3.11 16.41 12.87
N LYS A 790 4.03 17.21 12.32
CA LYS A 790 4.61 18.38 13.02
C LYS A 790 3.56 19.41 13.41
N TYR A 791 2.58 19.65 12.53
CA TYR A 791 1.59 20.72 12.70
C TYR A 791 0.25 20.21 13.26
N GLY A 792 0.28 19.10 14.01
CA GLY A 792 -0.87 18.62 14.75
C GLY A 792 -1.91 17.90 13.90
N GLY A 793 -1.48 17.26 12.82
CA GLY A 793 -2.22 16.21 12.15
C GLY A 793 -1.88 14.84 12.72
N THR A 794 -2.67 13.86 12.33
CA THR A 794 -2.58 12.46 12.73
C THR A 794 -1.83 11.64 11.67
N LEU A 795 -1.34 10.47 12.08
CA LEU A 795 -0.74 9.46 11.20
C LEU A 795 -1.42 8.13 11.47
N THR A 796 -2.07 7.56 10.45
CA THR A 796 -2.70 6.24 10.50
C THR A 796 -1.67 5.12 10.27
N GLU A 797 -2.07 3.87 10.53
CA GLU A 797 -1.25 2.72 10.15
C GLU A 797 -1.03 2.67 8.63
N ASN A 798 -2.05 2.96 7.82
CA ASN A 798 -1.94 3.00 6.35
C ASN A 798 -0.95 4.08 5.87
N ASP A 799 -0.95 5.26 6.48
CA ASP A 799 0.03 6.31 6.15
C ASP A 799 1.46 5.85 6.41
N LEU A 800 1.64 5.11 7.51
CA LEU A 800 2.94 4.57 7.90
C LEU A 800 3.31 3.37 7.05
N GLU A 801 2.38 2.53 6.60
CA GLU A 801 2.61 1.40 5.70
C GLU A 801 3.16 1.83 4.35
N LEU A 802 2.67 2.95 3.82
CA LEU A 802 3.21 3.56 2.61
C LEU A 802 4.67 4.05 2.78
N LEU A 803 5.13 4.16 4.03
CA LEU A 803 6.48 4.56 4.40
C LEU A 803 7.31 3.44 5.05
N ASP A 804 6.69 2.32 5.46
CA ASP A 804 7.32 1.30 6.30
C ASP A 804 8.10 0.32 5.43
N GLY A 805 9.41 0.51 5.45
CA GLY A 805 10.41 -0.27 4.74
C GLY A 805 11.67 0.57 4.57
N GLU A 806 12.84 -0.07 4.47
CA GLU A 806 13.93 0.61 3.75
C GLU A 806 13.38 1.00 2.37
N ASP A 807 13.73 2.18 1.85
CA ASP A 807 13.12 2.76 0.62
C ASP A 807 13.10 1.78 -0.59
N PHE A 808 13.85 0.68 -0.51
CA PHE A 808 14.01 -0.39 -1.51
C PHE A 808 13.72 -1.82 -1.02
N SER A 809 13.01 -2.02 0.10
CA SER A 809 12.73 -3.39 0.58
C SER A 809 11.83 -4.18 -0.40
N ASP A 810 12.24 -5.40 -0.75
CA ASP A 810 11.67 -6.21 -1.84
C ASP A 810 10.29 -6.82 -1.57
N THR A 811 9.64 -6.51 -0.45
CA THR A 811 8.42 -7.22 -0.07
C THR A 811 7.17 -6.51 -0.56
N VAL A 812 6.60 -7.01 -1.65
CA VAL A 812 5.14 -6.98 -1.81
C VAL A 812 4.58 -7.80 -0.66
N ARG A 813 3.85 -7.15 0.24
CA ARG A 813 3.21 -7.81 1.39
C ARG A 813 1.72 -7.91 1.12
N ILE A 814 1.11 -8.97 1.62
CA ILE A 814 -0.35 -9.10 1.56
C ILE A 814 -0.83 -9.38 2.98
N GLU A 815 -1.49 -8.39 3.58
CA GLU A 815 -2.05 -8.44 4.93
C GLU A 815 -3.57 -8.34 4.81
N ASP A 816 -4.30 -9.25 5.46
CA ASP A 816 -5.78 -9.32 5.43
C ASP A 816 -6.44 -9.31 4.05
N GLY A 817 -5.71 -9.78 3.03
CA GLY A 817 -6.20 -9.80 1.66
C GLY A 817 -6.16 -8.44 0.99
N VAL A 818 -5.28 -7.53 1.44
CA VAL A 818 -4.87 -6.27 0.80
C VAL A 818 -3.42 -6.41 0.32
N VAL A 819 -3.14 -6.08 -0.95
CA VAL A 819 -1.81 -6.11 -1.56
C VAL A 819 -1.10 -4.78 -1.36
N TYR A 820 -0.01 -4.80 -0.62
CA TYR A 820 0.86 -3.67 -0.39
C TYR A 820 2.11 -3.79 -1.27
N ILE A 821 2.18 -2.96 -2.31
CA ILE A 821 3.34 -2.90 -3.22
C ILE A 821 4.32 -1.85 -2.71
N GLY A 822 4.95 -2.13 -1.56
CA GLY A 822 5.99 -1.30 -0.94
C GLY A 822 5.73 0.22 -1.01
N THR A 823 6.80 0.97 -1.24
CA THR A 823 6.73 2.42 -1.51
C THR A 823 6.39 2.66 -2.99
N LYS A 824 5.97 3.88 -3.36
CA LYS A 824 5.82 4.28 -4.77
C LYS A 824 7.11 4.10 -5.59
N LEU A 825 8.27 4.13 -4.91
CA LEU A 825 9.56 3.79 -5.53
C LEU A 825 9.64 2.30 -5.87
N VAL A 826 9.34 1.43 -4.91
CA VAL A 826 9.33 -0.02 -5.12
C VAL A 826 8.33 -0.39 -6.20
N ASP A 827 7.12 0.18 -6.20
CA ASP A 827 6.11 -0.07 -7.23
C ASP A 827 6.61 0.30 -8.64
N HIS A 828 7.32 1.41 -8.78
CA HIS A 828 7.91 1.87 -10.05
C HIS A 828 9.07 0.98 -10.52
N LEU A 829 9.91 0.52 -9.57
CA LEU A 829 11.07 -0.36 -9.83
C LEU A 829 10.69 -1.85 -10.00
N SER A 830 9.51 -2.22 -9.49
CA SER A 830 8.97 -3.57 -9.59
C SER A 830 8.45 -3.81 -10.99
N THR A 831 8.93 -4.88 -11.61
CA THR A 831 8.40 -5.34 -12.89
C THR A 831 7.04 -6.01 -12.70
N PRO A 832 6.20 -6.05 -13.74
CA PRO A 832 4.97 -6.85 -13.71
C PRO A 832 5.25 -8.30 -13.28
N SER A 833 6.37 -8.86 -13.72
CA SER A 833 6.89 -10.17 -13.33
C SER A 833 7.11 -10.32 -11.82
N LYS A 834 7.83 -9.39 -11.19
CA LYS A 834 8.10 -9.42 -9.75
C LYS A 834 6.81 -9.26 -8.96
N LYS A 835 5.91 -8.36 -9.39
CA LYS A 835 4.59 -8.17 -8.77
C LYS A 835 3.78 -9.46 -8.85
N LEU A 836 3.64 -10.03 -10.05
CA LEU A 836 2.92 -11.28 -10.28
C LEU A 836 3.51 -12.45 -9.46
N ASN A 837 4.84 -12.60 -9.46
CA ASN A 837 5.53 -13.65 -8.71
C ASN A 837 5.33 -13.50 -7.19
N ALA A 838 5.25 -12.27 -6.68
CA ALA A 838 4.95 -12.03 -5.28
C ALA A 838 3.50 -12.39 -4.94
N LEU A 839 2.53 -12.01 -5.79
CA LEU A 839 1.13 -12.43 -5.66
C LEU A 839 1.01 -13.97 -5.67
N ILE A 840 1.59 -14.63 -6.67
CA ILE A 840 1.63 -16.10 -6.79
C ILE A 840 2.28 -16.74 -5.55
N SER A 841 3.39 -16.18 -5.08
CA SER A 841 4.09 -16.68 -3.90
C SER A 841 3.24 -16.60 -2.64
N HIS A 842 2.45 -15.53 -2.49
CA HIS A 842 1.55 -15.36 -1.36
C HIS A 842 0.33 -16.27 -1.43
N LEU A 843 -0.22 -16.48 -2.63
CA LEU A 843 -1.39 -17.34 -2.86
C LEU A 843 -1.09 -18.83 -2.71
N HIS A 844 0.19 -19.21 -2.67
CA HIS A 844 0.62 -20.59 -2.47
C HIS A 844 0.00 -21.22 -1.22
N ASN A 845 -0.65 -22.38 -1.41
CA ASN A 845 -1.22 -23.20 -0.33
C ASN A 845 -2.28 -22.48 0.54
N LYS A 846 -2.92 -21.41 0.02
CA LYS A 846 -3.95 -20.64 0.75
C LYS A 846 -5.35 -21.21 0.60
N GLY A 847 -5.62 -21.82 -0.56
CA GLY A 847 -6.89 -22.48 -0.88
C GLY A 847 -8.05 -21.57 -1.26
N ARG A 848 -9.18 -22.20 -1.60
CA ARG A 848 -10.35 -21.59 -2.24
C ARG A 848 -10.89 -20.37 -1.48
N GLN A 849 -11.19 -20.51 -0.20
CA GLN A 849 -11.78 -19.42 0.60
C GLN A 849 -10.91 -18.16 0.64
N TYR A 850 -9.59 -18.34 0.57
CA TYR A 850 -8.67 -17.20 0.51
C TYR A 850 -8.61 -16.61 -0.90
N TRP A 851 -8.62 -17.47 -1.92
CA TRP A 851 -8.64 -17.06 -3.32
C TRP A 851 -9.90 -16.29 -3.69
N GLU A 852 -11.09 -16.69 -3.22
CA GLU A 852 -12.34 -15.97 -3.47
C GLU A 852 -12.24 -14.53 -2.96
N LYS A 853 -11.80 -14.35 -1.70
CA LYS A 853 -11.53 -13.01 -1.13
C LYS A 853 -10.46 -12.24 -1.88
N PHE A 854 -9.43 -12.93 -2.37
CA PHE A 854 -8.39 -12.28 -3.16
C PHE A 854 -8.91 -11.81 -4.51
N ILE A 855 -9.74 -12.61 -5.19
CA ILE A 855 -10.32 -12.28 -6.50
C ILE A 855 -11.29 -11.10 -6.37
N GLU A 856 -12.11 -11.08 -5.32
CA GLU A 856 -13.01 -9.94 -5.01
C GLU A 856 -12.25 -8.61 -4.96
N ASN A 857 -11.01 -8.61 -4.44
CA ASN A 857 -10.22 -7.39 -4.26
C ASN A 857 -9.21 -7.13 -5.40
N TYR A 858 -8.69 -8.18 -6.05
CA TYR A 858 -7.51 -8.10 -6.93
C TYR A 858 -7.60 -8.96 -8.20
N GLY A 859 -8.72 -9.61 -8.47
CA GLY A 859 -8.87 -10.52 -9.61
C GLY A 859 -8.48 -9.87 -10.95
N GLU A 860 -9.02 -8.68 -11.22
CA GLU A 860 -8.74 -7.90 -12.44
C GLU A 860 -7.27 -7.48 -12.52
N TYR A 861 -6.70 -6.96 -11.43
CA TYR A 861 -5.30 -6.54 -11.38
C TYR A 861 -4.34 -7.71 -11.57
N PHE A 862 -4.61 -8.85 -10.92
CA PHE A 862 -3.85 -10.08 -11.08
C PHE A 862 -3.90 -10.57 -12.53
N THR A 863 -5.08 -10.57 -13.15
CA THR A 863 -5.26 -10.88 -14.57
C THR A 863 -4.45 -9.94 -15.44
N LYS A 864 -4.53 -8.62 -15.23
CA LYS A 864 -3.75 -7.64 -15.99
C LYS A 864 -2.24 -7.91 -15.94
N LEU A 865 -1.68 -8.15 -14.75
CA LEU A 865 -0.25 -8.48 -14.58
C LEU A 865 0.13 -9.79 -15.29
N TYR A 866 -0.77 -10.76 -15.27
CA TYR A 866 -0.61 -12.02 -15.99
C TYR A 866 -0.58 -11.80 -17.50
N MET A 867 -1.46 -10.93 -18.01
CA MET A 867 -1.61 -10.64 -19.44
C MET A 867 -0.48 -9.78 -20.02
N GLU A 868 0.11 -8.87 -19.24
CA GLU A 868 1.25 -8.07 -19.69
C GLU A 868 2.45 -8.93 -20.15
N ARG A 869 2.48 -10.22 -19.76
CA ARG A 869 3.51 -11.19 -20.20
C ARG A 869 2.95 -12.33 -21.02
N ASP A 870 1.68 -12.29 -21.40
CA ASP A 870 0.91 -13.47 -21.79
C ASP A 870 1.68 -14.42 -22.73
N LYS A 871 2.08 -13.96 -23.92
CA LYS A 871 2.73 -14.80 -24.94
C LYS A 871 4.07 -15.41 -24.48
N LYS A 872 4.78 -14.76 -23.55
CA LYS A 872 6.11 -15.16 -23.04
C LYS A 872 6.08 -15.62 -21.58
N SER A 873 4.90 -15.75 -20.99
CA SER A 873 4.72 -16.13 -19.60
C SER A 873 5.09 -17.60 -19.40
N PRO A 874 5.50 -18.01 -18.17
CA PRO A 874 5.64 -19.42 -17.84
C PRO A 874 4.37 -20.23 -18.16
N SER A 875 3.19 -19.64 -17.99
CA SER A 875 1.92 -20.29 -18.25
C SER A 875 1.65 -20.50 -19.74
N SER A 876 1.98 -19.55 -20.62
CA SER A 876 1.85 -19.76 -22.07
C SER A 876 2.88 -20.72 -22.61
N ASN A 877 4.13 -20.67 -22.12
CA ASN A 877 5.12 -21.70 -22.44
C ASN A 877 4.68 -23.08 -21.93
N ASN A 878 4.03 -23.16 -20.77
CA ASN A 878 3.40 -24.38 -20.28
C ASN A 878 2.23 -24.81 -21.17
N GLY A 879 1.40 -23.89 -21.67
CA GLY A 879 0.33 -24.17 -22.63
C GLY A 879 0.86 -24.77 -23.93
N ARG A 880 1.93 -24.20 -24.50
CA ARG A 880 2.62 -24.75 -25.67
C ARG A 880 3.13 -26.16 -25.40
N PHE A 881 3.87 -26.35 -24.31
CA PHE A 881 4.34 -27.67 -23.88
C PHE A 881 3.19 -28.68 -23.73
N VAL A 882 2.13 -28.33 -22.99
CA VAL A 882 0.97 -29.21 -22.74
C VAL A 882 0.24 -29.53 -24.05
N SER A 883 0.07 -28.56 -24.96
CA SER A 883 -0.56 -28.81 -26.26
C SER A 883 0.24 -29.79 -27.12
N SER A 884 1.58 -29.65 -27.16
CA SER A 884 2.45 -30.58 -27.87
C SER A 884 2.45 -31.97 -27.21
N LEU A 885 2.35 -32.02 -25.87
CA LEU A 885 2.19 -33.26 -25.14
C LEU A 885 0.85 -33.94 -25.47
N ILE A 886 -0.26 -33.20 -25.50
CA ILE A 886 -1.59 -33.72 -25.88
C ILE A 886 -1.55 -34.31 -27.28
N ARG A 887 -1.02 -33.60 -28.27
CA ARG A 887 -0.84 -34.12 -29.64
C ARG A 887 -0.05 -35.43 -29.64
N LYS A 888 1.02 -35.51 -28.84
CA LYS A 888 1.82 -36.74 -28.71
C LYS A 888 1.01 -37.90 -28.11
N LEU A 889 0.17 -37.63 -27.11
CA LEU A 889 -0.70 -38.63 -26.50
C LEU A 889 -1.82 -39.08 -27.46
N GLU A 890 -2.37 -38.16 -28.26
CA GLU A 890 -3.32 -38.43 -29.35
C GLU A 890 -2.67 -39.35 -30.42
N ASP A 891 -1.48 -38.98 -30.91
CA ASP A 891 -0.73 -39.75 -31.92
C ASP A 891 -0.38 -41.16 -31.47
N LYS A 892 -0.04 -41.32 -30.19
CA LYS A 892 0.29 -42.62 -29.58
C LYS A 892 -0.94 -43.42 -29.17
N LYS A 893 -2.15 -42.90 -29.39
CA LYS A 893 -3.42 -43.52 -29.00
C LYS A 893 -3.47 -43.89 -27.51
N ILE A 894 -2.86 -43.03 -26.69
CA ILE A 894 -2.90 -43.17 -25.23
C ILE A 894 -4.22 -42.61 -24.69
N LEU A 895 -4.74 -41.57 -25.35
CA LEU A 895 -6.07 -41.04 -25.08
C LEU A 895 -7.15 -42.00 -25.60
N PRO A 896 -8.28 -42.15 -24.88
CA PRO A 896 -9.36 -43.03 -25.30
C PRO A 896 -9.96 -42.53 -26.63
N SER A 897 -10.18 -43.47 -27.56
CA SER A 897 -10.84 -43.17 -28.84
C SER A 897 -12.31 -42.83 -28.57
N THR A 898 -12.72 -41.58 -28.76
CA THR A 898 -14.13 -41.20 -28.68
C THR A 898 -14.81 -41.26 -30.04
N GLU A 899 -16.05 -41.75 -30.06
CA GLU A 899 -16.97 -41.53 -31.18
C GLU A 899 -17.39 -40.04 -31.17
N GLY A 900 -16.60 -39.17 -31.80
CA GLY A 900 -16.85 -37.72 -31.91
C GLY A 900 -15.67 -36.86 -31.49
N SER A 901 -15.86 -35.53 -31.47
CA SER A 901 -14.85 -34.57 -31.01
C SER A 901 -14.53 -34.83 -29.54
N PRO A 902 -13.24 -34.99 -29.18
CA PRO A 902 -12.87 -35.26 -27.80
C PRO A 902 -13.19 -34.06 -26.91
N LEU A 903 -13.59 -34.35 -25.66
CA LEU A 903 -14.03 -33.39 -24.67
C LEU A 903 -12.91 -33.14 -23.65
N TYR A 904 -12.30 -31.96 -23.72
CA TYR A 904 -11.18 -31.57 -22.86
C TYR A 904 -11.62 -30.51 -21.85
N CYS A 905 -11.00 -30.51 -20.68
CA CYS A 905 -11.22 -29.49 -19.65
C CYS A 905 -9.91 -28.80 -19.29
N ASP A 906 -9.91 -27.46 -19.33
CA ASP A 906 -8.81 -26.60 -18.89
C ASP A 906 -9.13 -26.02 -17.51
N LEU A 907 -8.51 -26.56 -16.46
CA LEU A 907 -8.82 -26.29 -15.05
C LEU A 907 -7.84 -25.30 -14.42
N ALA A 908 -8.33 -24.08 -14.17
CA ALA A 908 -7.66 -22.97 -13.51
C ALA A 908 -6.27 -22.64 -14.12
N CYS A 909 -6.21 -22.72 -15.46
CA CYS A 909 -4.98 -22.47 -16.22
C CYS A 909 -4.82 -20.99 -16.63
N GLY A 910 -5.79 -20.13 -16.29
CA GLY A 910 -5.82 -18.72 -16.65
C GLY A 910 -6.59 -18.45 -17.96
N PRO A 911 -6.12 -17.54 -18.82
CA PRO A 911 -6.89 -16.96 -19.92
C PRO A 911 -7.02 -17.89 -21.13
N LEU A 912 -7.78 -18.98 -20.99
CA LEU A 912 -8.05 -19.98 -22.02
C LEU A 912 -6.75 -20.58 -22.62
N VAL A 913 -5.78 -20.85 -21.77
CA VAL A 913 -4.41 -21.19 -22.19
C VAL A 913 -4.38 -22.40 -23.12
N LEU A 914 -5.14 -23.45 -22.79
CA LEU A 914 -5.16 -24.67 -23.61
C LEU A 914 -5.90 -24.46 -24.94
N GLU A 915 -7.02 -23.75 -24.92
CA GLU A 915 -7.77 -23.38 -26.13
C GLU A 915 -6.88 -22.65 -27.13
N ARG A 916 -6.07 -21.70 -26.64
CA ARG A 916 -5.10 -20.95 -27.46
C ARG A 916 -4.01 -21.82 -28.06
N ALA A 917 -3.45 -22.73 -27.27
CA ALA A 917 -2.34 -23.56 -27.73
C ALA A 917 -2.79 -24.68 -28.70
N LEU A 918 -4.01 -25.20 -28.54
CA LEU A 918 -4.52 -26.26 -29.41
C LEU A 918 -5.24 -25.76 -30.66
N SER A 919 -5.68 -24.51 -30.72
CA SER A 919 -6.38 -23.96 -31.89
C SER A 919 -5.57 -23.90 -33.18
N VAL A 920 -4.25 -24.10 -33.09
CA VAL A 920 -3.32 -24.02 -34.22
C VAL A 920 -3.50 -25.20 -35.20
N ASP A 921 -4.13 -26.29 -34.78
CA ASP A 921 -4.33 -27.44 -35.66
C ASP A 921 -5.80 -27.63 -36.07
N LYS A 922 -6.02 -28.32 -37.20
CA LYS A 922 -7.36 -28.54 -37.79
C LYS A 922 -8.19 -29.60 -37.07
N VAL A 923 -7.75 -30.09 -35.90
CA VAL A 923 -8.47 -31.12 -35.17
C VAL A 923 -9.56 -30.47 -34.32
N SER A 924 -10.81 -30.81 -34.61
CA SER A 924 -11.96 -30.31 -33.87
C SER A 924 -12.03 -30.93 -32.48
N ARG A 925 -11.77 -30.12 -31.45
CA ARG A 925 -11.86 -30.46 -30.03
C ARG A 925 -12.90 -29.57 -29.37
N LYS A 926 -13.55 -30.05 -28.31
CA LYS A 926 -14.39 -29.20 -27.45
C LYS A 926 -13.68 -29.00 -26.13
N ILE A 927 -13.25 -27.77 -25.85
CA ILE A 927 -12.52 -27.42 -24.64
C ILE A 927 -13.47 -26.63 -23.72
N TYR A 928 -13.54 -27.06 -22.46
CA TYR A 928 -14.29 -26.43 -21.40
C TYR A 928 -13.31 -25.79 -20.43
N ASN A 929 -13.41 -24.48 -20.23
CA ASN A 929 -12.48 -23.73 -19.39
C ASN A 929 -13.18 -23.44 -18.07
N LEU A 930 -12.55 -23.83 -16.97
CA LEU A 930 -13.02 -23.57 -15.62
C LEU A 930 -11.97 -22.75 -14.89
N ASP A 931 -12.29 -21.56 -14.40
CA ASP A 931 -11.39 -20.79 -13.53
C ASP A 931 -12.20 -20.16 -12.39
N LEU A 932 -11.58 -20.00 -11.22
CA LEU A 932 -12.21 -19.30 -10.11
C LEU A 932 -12.23 -17.78 -10.37
N ASN A 933 -11.21 -17.28 -11.08
CA ASN A 933 -11.06 -15.88 -11.45
C ASN A 933 -11.78 -15.59 -12.77
N GLU A 934 -12.99 -15.05 -12.70
CA GLU A 934 -13.81 -14.71 -13.87
C GLU A 934 -13.10 -13.78 -14.86
N TYR A 935 -12.29 -12.84 -14.37
CA TYR A 935 -11.56 -11.89 -15.22
C TYR A 935 -10.57 -12.58 -16.17
N MET A 936 -10.01 -13.74 -15.79
CA MET A 936 -9.15 -14.53 -16.69
C MET A 936 -9.93 -15.08 -17.88
N LEU A 937 -11.14 -15.59 -17.62
CA LEU A 937 -12.03 -16.16 -18.63
C LEU A 937 -12.53 -15.07 -19.57
N GLU A 938 -12.99 -13.94 -19.02
CA GLU A 938 -13.44 -12.78 -19.79
C GLU A 938 -12.34 -12.25 -20.71
N TYR A 939 -11.11 -12.12 -20.19
CA TYR A 939 -9.98 -11.67 -20.99
C TYR A 939 -9.70 -12.62 -22.16
N GLY A 940 -9.63 -13.92 -21.89
CA GLY A 940 -9.39 -14.90 -22.95
C GLY A 940 -10.48 -14.89 -24.04
N LEU A 941 -11.75 -14.71 -23.65
CA LEU A 941 -12.85 -14.56 -24.61
C LEU A 941 -12.74 -13.28 -25.43
N LYS A 942 -12.31 -12.18 -24.81
CA LYS A 942 -12.14 -10.89 -25.48
C LYS A 942 -11.01 -10.90 -26.51
N GLU A 943 -9.91 -11.57 -26.24
CA GLU A 943 -8.79 -11.71 -27.19
C GLU A 943 -9.12 -12.68 -28.34
N HIS A 944 -10.07 -13.59 -28.13
CA HIS A 944 -10.45 -14.60 -29.12
C HIS A 944 -11.97 -14.75 -29.30
N PRO A 945 -12.68 -13.67 -29.66
CA PRO A 945 -14.15 -13.64 -29.71
C PRO A 945 -14.76 -14.59 -30.74
N GLN A 946 -14.00 -14.96 -31.76
CA GLN A 946 -14.38 -15.92 -32.80
C GLN A 946 -14.47 -17.37 -32.29
N ARG A 947 -13.93 -17.67 -31.11
CA ARG A 947 -13.87 -19.03 -30.58
C ARG A 947 -15.12 -19.34 -29.77
N LYS A 948 -15.89 -20.32 -30.22
CA LYS A 948 -17.03 -20.88 -29.47
C LYS A 948 -16.51 -21.84 -28.41
N THR A 949 -15.88 -21.32 -27.35
CA THR A 949 -15.42 -22.10 -26.22
C THR A 949 -16.41 -22.00 -25.05
N SER A 950 -16.48 -23.04 -24.21
CA SER A 950 -17.30 -23.02 -23.00
C SER A 950 -16.45 -22.48 -21.86
N VAL A 951 -16.94 -21.45 -21.17
CA VAL A 951 -16.31 -20.94 -19.95
C VAL A 951 -17.27 -21.11 -18.78
N GLN A 952 -16.74 -21.48 -17.62
CA GLN A 952 -17.49 -21.62 -16.38
C GLN A 952 -16.65 -21.04 -15.24
N GLN A 953 -17.28 -20.30 -14.33
CA GLN A 953 -16.60 -19.88 -13.10
C GLN A 953 -16.75 -20.98 -12.05
N GLY A 954 -15.65 -21.42 -11.45
CA GLY A 954 -15.72 -22.42 -10.38
C GLY A 954 -14.36 -22.87 -9.86
N ALA A 955 -14.39 -23.58 -8.74
CA ALA A 955 -13.18 -24.08 -8.09
C ALA A 955 -12.85 -25.51 -8.53
N ILE A 956 -11.57 -25.82 -8.69
CA ILE A 956 -11.10 -27.15 -9.14
C ILE A 956 -11.42 -28.28 -8.14
N ASN A 957 -11.75 -27.95 -6.89
CA ASN A 957 -12.13 -28.88 -5.83
C ASN A 957 -13.65 -29.00 -5.62
N ASP A 958 -14.44 -28.31 -6.43
CA ASP A 958 -15.90 -28.28 -6.34
C ASP A 958 -16.50 -28.14 -7.74
N MET A 959 -16.33 -29.19 -8.55
CA MET A 959 -16.91 -29.26 -9.91
C MET A 959 -18.29 -29.94 -9.89
N GLN A 960 -18.76 -30.33 -8.71
CA GLN A 960 -20.05 -30.98 -8.50
C GLN A 960 -21.17 -29.97 -8.75
N GLY A 961 -22.01 -30.25 -9.76
CA GLY A 961 -23.06 -29.33 -10.22
C GLY A 961 -22.66 -28.47 -11.42
N ILE A 962 -21.38 -28.46 -11.82
CA ILE A 962 -20.91 -27.85 -13.06
C ILE A 962 -20.79 -28.92 -14.15
N TYR A 963 -20.18 -30.06 -13.81
CA TYR A 963 -19.93 -31.15 -14.74
C TYR A 963 -20.43 -32.49 -14.20
N GLU A 964 -20.98 -33.29 -15.11
CA GLU A 964 -21.44 -34.66 -14.85
C GLU A 964 -20.25 -35.61 -14.62
N ASP A 965 -20.53 -36.77 -14.03
CA ASP A 965 -19.55 -37.84 -13.85
C ASP A 965 -19.12 -38.37 -15.23
N GLU A 966 -17.85 -38.74 -15.37
CA GLU A 966 -17.31 -39.35 -16.60
C GLU A 966 -17.55 -38.54 -17.88
N PHE A 967 -17.51 -37.21 -17.76
CA PHE A 967 -17.77 -36.31 -18.88
C PHE A 967 -16.56 -36.09 -19.80
N PHE A 968 -15.35 -35.98 -19.24
CA PHE A 968 -14.15 -35.55 -19.97
C PHE A 968 -13.23 -36.71 -20.38
N ASP A 969 -12.61 -36.57 -21.55
CA ASP A 969 -11.55 -37.45 -22.03
C ASP A 969 -10.17 -37.03 -21.50
N LEU A 970 -10.00 -35.73 -21.29
CA LEU A 970 -8.78 -35.14 -20.76
C LEU A 970 -9.06 -33.96 -19.81
N ILE A 971 -8.30 -33.89 -18.72
CA ILE A 971 -8.17 -32.73 -17.85
C ILE A 971 -6.76 -32.18 -17.97
N ASN A 972 -6.63 -30.87 -18.18
CA ASN A 972 -5.40 -30.12 -17.96
C ASN A 972 -5.55 -29.26 -16.70
N CYS A 973 -4.65 -29.45 -15.73
CA CYS A 973 -4.56 -28.62 -14.52
C CYS A 973 -3.15 -28.05 -14.43
N SER A 974 -2.93 -26.90 -15.05
CA SER A 974 -1.61 -26.26 -15.15
C SER A 974 -1.37 -25.29 -14.00
N PHE A 975 -0.40 -25.60 -13.13
CA PHE A 975 0.00 -24.84 -11.95
C PHE A 975 -1.08 -24.59 -10.88
N ALA A 976 -2.37 -24.81 -11.15
CA ALA A 976 -3.46 -24.51 -10.21
C ALA A 976 -3.39 -25.31 -8.90
N LEU A 977 -3.00 -26.59 -8.98
CA LEU A 977 -2.93 -27.45 -7.80
C LEU A 977 -1.91 -26.95 -6.76
N TYR A 978 -0.92 -26.15 -7.18
CA TYR A 978 0.03 -25.47 -6.30
C TYR A 978 -0.67 -24.53 -5.29
N PHE A 979 -1.80 -23.94 -5.67
CA PHE A 979 -2.52 -22.98 -4.85
C PHE A 979 -3.52 -23.61 -3.86
N SER A 980 -3.93 -24.87 -4.12
CA SER A 980 -4.85 -25.62 -3.25
C SER A 980 -4.30 -25.77 -1.82
N LYS A 981 -5.17 -25.60 -0.82
CA LYS A 981 -4.78 -25.72 0.58
C LYS A 981 -4.52 -27.17 0.96
N ASN A 982 -3.29 -27.44 1.39
CA ASN A 982 -2.91 -28.67 2.03
C ASN A 982 -2.89 -28.51 3.55
N ASN A 983 -3.96 -28.93 4.20
CA ASN A 983 -4.06 -28.95 5.65
C ASN A 983 -3.30 -30.15 6.25
N ARG A 984 -2.00 -29.96 6.52
CA ARG A 984 -1.13 -30.99 7.13
C ARG A 984 -1.58 -31.45 8.53
N ARG A 985 -2.52 -30.75 9.18
CA ARG A 985 -3.04 -31.13 10.50
C ARG A 985 -4.26 -32.04 10.42
N SER A 986 -4.93 -32.10 9.26
CA SER A 986 -6.10 -32.95 9.06
C SER A 986 -5.71 -34.22 8.34
N LYS A 987 -6.06 -35.37 8.93
CA LYS A 987 -6.06 -36.66 8.22
C LYS A 987 -7.33 -36.88 7.40
N ASN A 988 -8.38 -36.09 7.62
CA ASN A 988 -9.61 -36.20 6.85
C ASN A 988 -9.38 -35.59 5.44
N PRO A 989 -9.50 -36.36 4.35
CA PRO A 989 -9.37 -35.87 2.98
C PRO A 989 -10.43 -34.82 2.62
N GLU A 990 -11.60 -34.84 3.26
CA GLU A 990 -12.65 -33.84 3.04
C GLU A 990 -12.29 -32.46 3.59
N ASN A 991 -11.25 -32.35 4.43
CA ASN A 991 -10.72 -31.08 4.91
C ASN A 991 -9.45 -30.65 4.16
N ASN A 992 -9.14 -31.30 3.03
CA ASN A 992 -7.96 -31.07 2.23
C ASN A 992 -8.34 -30.81 0.77
N GLU A 993 -8.23 -29.55 0.34
CA GLU A 993 -8.69 -29.14 -0.99
C GLU A 993 -7.95 -29.87 -2.13
N ARG A 994 -6.68 -30.21 -1.93
CA ARG A 994 -5.90 -30.97 -2.91
C ARG A 994 -6.45 -32.39 -3.09
N SER A 995 -6.86 -33.02 -1.99
CA SER A 995 -7.51 -34.34 -2.03
C SER A 995 -8.86 -34.26 -2.74
N GLN A 996 -9.66 -33.24 -2.41
CA GLN A 996 -10.95 -32.99 -3.08
C GLN A 996 -10.79 -32.75 -4.58
N ALA A 997 -9.84 -31.91 -5.00
CA ALA A 997 -9.57 -31.66 -6.42
C ALA A 997 -9.20 -32.95 -7.17
N LEU A 998 -8.30 -33.77 -6.62
CA LEU A 998 -7.92 -35.05 -7.24
C LEU A 998 -9.08 -36.06 -7.29
N MET A 999 -9.97 -36.05 -6.30
CA MET A 999 -11.20 -36.84 -6.35
C MET A 999 -12.16 -36.34 -7.43
N GLU A 1000 -12.32 -35.02 -7.57
CA GLU A 1000 -13.13 -34.42 -8.62
C GLU A 1000 -12.54 -34.70 -10.02
N PHE A 1001 -11.22 -34.68 -10.16
CA PHE A 1001 -10.55 -35.07 -11.42
C PHE A 1001 -10.90 -36.51 -11.80
N ASN A 1002 -10.85 -37.43 -10.84
CA ASN A 1002 -11.23 -38.82 -11.08
C ASN A 1002 -12.72 -38.92 -11.43
N ARG A 1003 -13.61 -38.24 -10.71
CA ARG A 1003 -15.06 -38.28 -10.93
C ARG A 1003 -15.42 -37.87 -12.37
N VAL A 1004 -14.92 -36.72 -12.83
CA VAL A 1004 -15.32 -36.16 -14.13
C VAL A 1004 -14.58 -36.78 -15.33
N LEU A 1005 -13.47 -37.50 -15.12
CA LEU A 1005 -12.79 -38.23 -16.20
C LEU A 1005 -13.53 -39.53 -16.55
N LYS A 1006 -13.62 -39.84 -17.83
CA LYS A 1006 -14.06 -41.17 -18.31
C LYS A 1006 -13.09 -42.26 -17.89
N PRO A 1007 -13.52 -43.53 -17.80
CA PRO A 1007 -12.61 -44.66 -17.69
C PRO A 1007 -11.55 -44.62 -18.80
N GLY A 1008 -10.27 -44.62 -18.42
CA GLY A 1008 -9.15 -44.47 -19.34
C GLY A 1008 -8.83 -43.04 -19.78
N GLY A 1009 -9.59 -42.03 -19.34
CA GLY A 1009 -9.29 -40.62 -19.54
C GLY A 1009 -8.02 -40.18 -18.82
N ILE A 1010 -7.43 -39.07 -19.24
CA ILE A 1010 -6.11 -38.60 -18.80
C ILE A 1010 -6.21 -37.28 -18.03
N ALA A 1011 -5.50 -37.17 -16.90
CA ALA A 1011 -5.19 -35.90 -16.27
C ALA A 1011 -3.73 -35.52 -16.53
N ILE A 1012 -3.50 -34.28 -16.97
CA ILE A 1012 -2.18 -33.66 -17.06
C ILE A 1012 -2.11 -32.61 -15.95
N ILE A 1013 -1.22 -32.82 -14.99
CA ILE A 1013 -1.00 -31.91 -13.86
C ILE A 1013 0.40 -31.34 -14.01
N THR A 1014 0.52 -30.02 -14.16
CA THR A 1014 1.83 -29.34 -14.16
C THR A 1014 2.02 -28.54 -12.88
N LEU A 1015 3.22 -28.59 -12.34
CA LEU A 1015 3.65 -27.89 -11.13
C LEU A 1015 4.94 -27.12 -11.42
N PRO A 1016 5.25 -26.04 -10.70
CA PRO A 1016 6.54 -25.37 -10.86
C PRO A 1016 7.70 -26.36 -10.61
N SER A 1017 8.77 -26.29 -11.41
CA SER A 1017 9.88 -27.27 -11.36
C SER A 1017 10.65 -27.28 -10.03
N ASN A 1018 10.50 -26.26 -9.20
CA ASN A 1018 11.09 -26.14 -7.87
C ASN A 1018 10.16 -26.59 -6.72
N VAL A 1019 9.05 -27.24 -7.03
CA VAL A 1019 8.09 -27.73 -6.04
C VAL A 1019 8.34 -29.20 -5.72
N GLY A 1020 8.34 -29.49 -4.42
CA GLY A 1020 8.57 -30.81 -3.83
C GLY A 1020 10.03 -31.25 -3.90
N THR A 1021 10.53 -31.85 -2.82
CA THR A 1021 11.71 -32.71 -2.89
C THR A 1021 11.41 -33.96 -3.74
N ASP A 1022 12.44 -34.66 -4.23
CA ASP A 1022 12.22 -35.91 -4.98
C ASP A 1022 11.45 -36.95 -4.17
N ILE A 1023 11.63 -36.99 -2.85
CA ILE A 1023 10.87 -37.84 -1.94
C ILE A 1023 9.40 -37.41 -1.89
N GLU A 1024 9.13 -36.10 -1.75
CA GLU A 1024 7.75 -35.58 -1.74
C GLU A 1024 7.04 -35.84 -3.08
N ARG A 1025 7.74 -35.66 -4.21
CA ARG A 1025 7.24 -35.97 -5.55
C ARG A 1025 6.92 -37.45 -5.72
N GLN A 1026 7.82 -38.33 -5.28
CA GLN A 1026 7.60 -39.77 -5.34
C GLN A 1026 6.45 -40.20 -4.44
N ASN A 1027 6.32 -39.63 -3.24
CA ASN A 1027 5.19 -39.86 -2.36
C ASN A 1027 3.88 -39.42 -3.02
N PHE A 1028 3.86 -38.26 -3.68
CA PHE A 1028 2.71 -37.75 -4.41
C PHE A 1028 2.28 -38.71 -5.52
N ILE A 1029 3.21 -39.12 -6.39
CA ILE A 1029 2.98 -40.10 -7.48
C ILE A 1029 2.46 -41.43 -6.94
N THR A 1030 3.14 -41.98 -5.92
CA THR A 1030 2.76 -43.27 -5.33
C THR A 1030 1.35 -43.20 -4.76
N HIS A 1031 1.00 -42.07 -4.15
CA HIS A 1031 -0.30 -41.88 -3.56
C HIS A 1031 -1.43 -41.72 -4.59
N LEU A 1032 -1.16 -41.09 -5.74
CA LEU A 1032 -2.10 -41.07 -6.86
C LEU A 1032 -2.47 -42.50 -7.33
N ARG A 1033 -1.48 -43.41 -7.35
CA ARG A 1033 -1.69 -44.82 -7.72
C ARG A 1033 -2.50 -45.58 -6.68
N GLU A 1034 -2.09 -45.49 -5.42
CA GLU A 1034 -2.64 -46.32 -4.35
C GLU A 1034 -4.04 -45.87 -3.91
N ALA A 1035 -4.29 -44.55 -3.86
CA ALA A 1035 -5.48 -43.99 -3.21
C ALA A 1035 -6.46 -43.28 -4.16
N PHE A 1036 -6.02 -42.76 -5.30
CA PHE A 1036 -6.87 -41.94 -6.19
C PHE A 1036 -7.32 -42.64 -7.48
N GLY A 1037 -6.97 -43.93 -7.67
CA GLY A 1037 -7.43 -44.71 -8.83
C GLY A 1037 -6.79 -44.31 -10.16
N PHE A 1038 -5.57 -43.78 -10.11
CA PHE A 1038 -4.81 -43.37 -11.30
C PHE A 1038 -3.63 -44.27 -11.61
N GLU A 1039 -3.44 -44.63 -12.87
CA GLU A 1039 -2.18 -45.18 -13.40
C GLU A 1039 -1.29 -44.03 -13.86
N ILE A 1040 0.01 -44.05 -13.58
CA ILE A 1040 0.93 -42.99 -13.99
C ILE A 1040 1.55 -43.37 -15.33
N VAL A 1041 1.50 -42.47 -16.29
CA VAL A 1041 2.13 -42.66 -17.59
C VAL A 1041 3.60 -42.24 -17.47
N GLU A 1042 4.44 -43.17 -17.00
CA GLU A 1042 5.84 -42.91 -16.59
C GLU A 1042 6.65 -42.16 -17.65
N ASN A 1043 6.52 -42.57 -18.92
CA ASN A 1043 7.26 -41.96 -20.03
C ASN A 1043 6.99 -40.46 -20.20
N TYR A 1044 5.83 -39.98 -19.75
CA TYR A 1044 5.41 -38.58 -19.83
C TYR A 1044 5.27 -37.91 -18.46
N THR A 1045 5.82 -38.51 -17.40
CA THR A 1045 5.85 -37.94 -16.05
C THR A 1045 7.30 -37.63 -15.67
N GLY A 1046 7.57 -36.41 -15.21
CA GLY A 1046 8.93 -35.97 -14.90
C GLY A 1046 9.13 -34.46 -15.04
N ILE A 1047 10.40 -34.04 -15.06
CA ILE A 1047 10.74 -32.64 -15.34
C ILE A 1047 10.68 -32.41 -16.85
N ALA A 1048 9.77 -31.55 -17.29
CA ALA A 1048 9.81 -31.04 -18.66
C ALA A 1048 10.67 -29.78 -18.72
N GLN A 1049 11.40 -29.61 -19.82
CA GLN A 1049 12.21 -28.42 -20.06
C GLN A 1049 12.25 -28.04 -21.54
N SER A 1050 12.44 -26.77 -21.83
CA SER A 1050 12.69 -26.32 -23.21
C SER A 1050 14.10 -26.71 -23.68
N THR A 1051 14.25 -26.91 -24.99
CA THR A 1051 15.51 -27.35 -25.63
C THR A 1051 16.08 -26.35 -26.65
N ASP A 1052 15.29 -25.38 -27.08
CA ASP A 1052 15.60 -24.41 -28.13
C ASP A 1052 16.45 -23.21 -27.69
N LYS A 1053 16.74 -23.06 -26.38
CA LYS A 1053 17.54 -21.98 -25.81
C LYS A 1053 18.69 -22.52 -24.95
N LYS A 1054 19.74 -21.71 -24.78
CA LYS A 1054 20.88 -22.00 -23.89
C LYS A 1054 20.40 -22.13 -22.43
N GLU A 1055 21.27 -22.61 -21.52
CA GLU A 1055 20.88 -22.88 -20.11
C GLU A 1055 20.17 -21.70 -19.42
N GLU A 1056 20.56 -20.47 -19.76
CA GLU A 1056 19.92 -19.26 -19.28
C GLU A 1056 18.64 -18.99 -20.09
N GLY A 1057 17.51 -18.98 -19.40
CA GLY A 1057 16.18 -18.79 -20.01
C GLY A 1057 15.46 -20.08 -20.36
N LYS A 1058 15.86 -21.26 -19.85
CA LYS A 1058 15.07 -22.49 -20.03
C LYS A 1058 13.75 -22.42 -19.25
N PHE A 1059 12.64 -22.67 -19.95
CA PHE A 1059 11.39 -23.01 -19.31
C PHE A 1059 11.49 -24.42 -18.71
N SER A 1060 10.95 -24.62 -17.50
CA SER A 1060 10.81 -25.95 -16.91
C SER A 1060 9.60 -26.06 -16.00
N ASN A 1061 9.02 -27.25 -15.93
CA ASN A 1061 7.95 -27.61 -15.01
C ASN A 1061 8.15 -29.06 -14.51
N TYR A 1062 7.44 -29.43 -13.47
CA TYR A 1062 7.25 -30.83 -13.10
C TYR A 1062 5.86 -31.28 -13.58
N THR A 1063 5.83 -32.22 -14.51
CA THR A 1063 4.61 -32.71 -15.15
C THR A 1063 4.29 -34.12 -14.68
N ILE A 1064 3.02 -34.34 -14.34
CA ILE A 1064 2.47 -35.65 -14.00
C ILE A 1064 1.36 -35.94 -15.00
N VAL A 1065 1.49 -37.05 -15.72
CA VAL A 1065 0.45 -37.56 -16.62
C VAL A 1065 -0.11 -38.83 -16.02
N CYS A 1066 -1.41 -38.85 -15.75
CA CYS A 1066 -2.05 -39.99 -15.13
C CYS A 1066 -3.36 -40.36 -15.81
N LYS A 1067 -3.65 -41.65 -15.85
CA LYS A 1067 -4.80 -42.28 -16.51
C LYS A 1067 -5.76 -42.82 -15.48
N LYS A 1068 -7.05 -42.51 -15.60
CA LYS A 1068 -8.07 -43.07 -14.70
C LYS A 1068 -8.24 -44.57 -14.96
N ILE A 1069 -8.04 -45.38 -13.93
CA ILE A 1069 -8.20 -46.84 -13.98
C ILE A 1069 -9.19 -47.40 -12.94
N ASP A 1070 -9.47 -46.65 -11.87
CA ASP A 1070 -10.36 -47.05 -10.79
C ASP A 1070 -10.95 -45.81 -10.10
N LEU A 1071 -11.88 -46.00 -9.16
CA LEU A 1071 -12.41 -44.93 -8.30
C LEU A 1071 -11.48 -44.66 -7.10
N PRO A 1072 -11.52 -43.45 -6.48
CA PRO A 1072 -10.72 -43.13 -5.31
C PRO A 1072 -11.11 -43.97 -4.09
N LYS A 1073 -10.11 -44.52 -3.38
CA LYS A 1073 -10.26 -45.28 -2.14
C LYS A 1073 -10.11 -44.35 -0.95
N LYS A 1074 -11.22 -43.74 -0.53
CA LYS A 1074 -11.25 -42.65 0.47
C LYS A 1074 -10.49 -42.98 1.76
N GLU A 1075 -10.55 -44.23 2.20
CA GLU A 1075 -9.89 -44.75 3.40
C GLU A 1075 -8.36 -44.81 3.29
N LEU A 1076 -7.82 -44.82 2.07
CA LEU A 1076 -6.38 -44.83 1.81
C LEU A 1076 -5.82 -43.43 1.60
N ILE A 1077 -6.65 -42.40 1.45
CA ILE A 1077 -6.19 -41.03 1.18
C ILE A 1077 -5.55 -40.44 2.44
N ASP A 1078 -4.26 -40.10 2.33
CA ASP A 1078 -3.44 -39.44 3.33
C ASP A 1078 -3.00 -38.05 2.81
N PRO A 1079 -3.63 -36.97 3.28
CA PRO A 1079 -3.26 -35.60 2.93
C PRO A 1079 -1.79 -35.24 3.10
N LEU A 1080 -1.07 -35.90 4.01
CA LEU A 1080 0.36 -35.65 4.24
C LEU A 1080 1.21 -36.09 3.05
N LYS A 1081 0.83 -37.18 2.37
CA LYS A 1081 1.52 -37.68 1.17
C LYS A 1081 1.32 -36.78 -0.04
N LEU A 1082 0.34 -35.87 0.01
CA LEU A 1082 0.10 -34.86 -1.03
C LEU A 1082 0.88 -33.56 -0.79
N ALA A 1083 1.69 -33.46 0.27
CA ALA A 1083 2.47 -32.27 0.58
C ALA A 1083 3.66 -32.11 -0.35
N LEU A 1084 3.79 -30.90 -0.90
CA LEU A 1084 4.92 -30.48 -1.72
C LEU A 1084 5.45 -29.17 -1.13
N SER A 1085 6.71 -29.18 -0.68
CA SER A 1085 7.39 -27.99 -0.16
C SER A 1085 7.95 -27.14 -1.30
N ARG A 1086 8.26 -25.85 -1.05
CA ARG A 1086 8.95 -24.99 -2.03
C ARG A 1086 10.46 -25.11 -1.80
N ILE A 1087 11.22 -25.48 -2.83
CA ILE A 1087 12.69 -25.45 -2.78
C ILE A 1087 13.14 -24.03 -3.14
N ALA A 1088 13.93 -23.39 -2.27
CA ALA A 1088 14.52 -22.09 -2.57
C ALA A 1088 15.52 -22.24 -3.72
N VAL A 1089 15.21 -21.64 -4.88
CA VAL A 1089 16.15 -21.54 -5.99
C VAL A 1089 16.88 -20.22 -5.83
N ILE A 1090 18.20 -20.26 -5.64
CA ILE A 1090 19.05 -19.08 -5.66
C ILE A 1090 19.26 -18.74 -7.15
N PRO A 1091 18.77 -17.60 -7.66
CA PRO A 1091 19.08 -17.19 -9.02
C PRO A 1091 20.58 -17.01 -9.16
N LYS A 1092 21.19 -17.56 -10.22
CA LYS A 1092 22.56 -17.18 -10.60
C LYS A 1092 22.50 -15.76 -11.17
N THR A 1093 23.23 -14.83 -10.58
CA THR A 1093 23.34 -13.43 -11.06
C THR A 1093 24.30 -13.34 -12.23
N ARG A 1094 23.91 -12.75 -13.36
CA ARG A 1094 24.85 -12.38 -14.43
C ARG A 1094 25.67 -11.14 -14.05
N SER A 1095 26.83 -10.97 -14.66
CA SER A 1095 27.59 -9.72 -14.57
C SER A 1095 27.07 -8.73 -15.62
N PHE A 1096 26.88 -7.46 -15.23
CA PHE A 1096 26.31 -6.43 -16.11
C PHE A 1096 27.13 -6.19 -17.39
N SER A 1097 28.43 -6.49 -17.36
CA SER A 1097 29.33 -6.39 -18.51
C SER A 1097 29.01 -7.35 -19.67
N GLU A 1098 28.16 -8.34 -19.46
CA GLU A 1098 27.79 -9.34 -20.47
C GLU A 1098 26.52 -8.98 -21.27
N LEU A 1099 25.85 -7.88 -20.90
CA LEU A 1099 24.58 -7.45 -21.50
C LEU A 1099 24.85 -6.38 -22.56
N THR A 1100 24.67 -6.71 -23.84
CA THR A 1100 25.01 -5.80 -24.96
C THR A 1100 23.79 -5.22 -25.67
N SER A 1101 22.59 -5.74 -25.44
CA SER A 1101 21.37 -5.28 -26.13
C SER A 1101 20.10 -5.32 -25.25
N ALA A 1102 19.09 -4.50 -25.61
CA ALA A 1102 17.77 -4.52 -24.96
C ALA A 1102 17.01 -5.84 -25.18
N GLU A 1103 17.38 -6.62 -26.21
CA GLU A 1103 16.78 -7.91 -26.56
C GLU A 1103 17.20 -9.03 -25.57
N ASP A 1104 18.29 -8.85 -24.84
CA ASP A 1104 18.81 -9.83 -23.85
C ASP A 1104 17.93 -9.93 -22.58
N PHE A 1105 16.93 -9.06 -22.42
CA PHE A 1105 16.12 -8.93 -21.19
C PHE A 1105 14.72 -9.55 -21.27
N GLU A 1106 14.26 -10.01 -22.45
CA GLU A 1106 12.93 -10.61 -22.58
C GLU A 1106 12.94 -12.13 -22.34
N PRO A 1107 11.97 -12.68 -21.57
CA PRO A 1107 11.82 -14.13 -21.45
C PRO A 1107 11.59 -14.77 -22.83
N PRO A 1108 12.32 -15.83 -23.18
CA PRO A 1108 12.21 -16.43 -24.50
C PRO A 1108 10.87 -17.13 -24.72
N LEU A 1109 10.39 -17.05 -25.96
CA LEU A 1109 9.36 -17.94 -26.50
C LEU A 1109 9.99 -19.31 -26.76
N HIS A 1110 9.32 -20.38 -26.35
CA HIS A 1110 9.78 -21.75 -26.56
C HIS A 1110 8.84 -22.55 -27.46
N SER A 1111 9.40 -23.20 -28.48
CA SER A 1111 8.72 -24.20 -29.34
C SER A 1111 9.17 -25.62 -29.10
N GLU A 1112 10.40 -25.82 -28.63
CA GLU A 1112 10.94 -27.16 -28.47
C GLU A 1112 11.05 -27.50 -26.99
N PHE A 1113 10.48 -28.64 -26.64
CA PHE A 1113 10.44 -29.13 -25.28
C PHE A 1113 10.87 -30.59 -25.26
N LYS A 1114 11.35 -31.02 -24.10
CA LYS A 1114 11.56 -32.44 -23.82
C LYS A 1114 10.98 -32.81 -22.46
N ILE A 1115 10.45 -34.03 -22.37
CA ILE A 1115 10.11 -34.69 -21.12
C ILE A 1115 10.62 -36.13 -21.20
N ASN A 1116 11.50 -36.51 -20.27
CA ASN A 1116 12.27 -37.75 -20.34
C ASN A 1116 12.96 -37.88 -21.72
N ASP A 1117 12.72 -38.98 -22.43
CA ASP A 1117 13.29 -39.26 -23.76
C ASP A 1117 12.39 -38.80 -24.92
N HIS A 1118 11.35 -37.99 -24.64
CA HIS A 1118 10.40 -37.53 -25.65
C HIS A 1118 10.62 -36.06 -26.00
N GLU A 1119 10.96 -35.81 -27.26
CA GLU A 1119 10.95 -34.49 -27.87
C GLU A 1119 9.54 -34.11 -28.30
N LEU A 1120 9.18 -32.86 -28.01
CA LEU A 1120 7.89 -32.24 -28.27
C LEU A 1120 8.16 -30.91 -29.00
N THR A 1121 7.51 -30.73 -30.13
CA THR A 1121 7.61 -29.49 -30.92
C THR A 1121 6.24 -28.82 -30.97
N TYR A 1122 6.22 -27.53 -30.74
CA TYR A 1122 5.07 -26.67 -30.96
C TYR A 1122 5.23 -25.97 -32.30
N ASP A 1123 4.28 -26.17 -33.19
CA ASP A 1123 4.28 -25.54 -34.51
C ASP A 1123 3.76 -24.10 -34.39
N TYR A 1124 4.57 -23.13 -34.81
CA TYR A 1124 4.20 -21.71 -34.80
C TYR A 1124 3.49 -21.28 -36.08
N THR A 1125 3.16 -22.15 -37.03
CA THR A 1125 2.68 -21.75 -38.36
C THR A 1125 1.55 -20.69 -38.35
N ASP A 1126 0.68 -20.65 -37.35
CA ASP A 1126 -0.31 -19.57 -37.16
C ASP A 1126 0.18 -18.36 -36.32
N GLU A 1127 1.10 -18.55 -35.36
CA GLU A 1127 1.76 -17.43 -34.64
C GLU A 1127 2.82 -16.72 -35.52
N ILE A 1128 3.32 -17.37 -36.58
CA ILE A 1128 4.24 -16.81 -37.57
C ILE A 1128 3.52 -15.78 -38.44
N GLU A 1129 2.24 -15.96 -38.77
CA GLU A 1129 1.46 -14.91 -39.45
C GLU A 1129 1.35 -13.65 -38.58
N GLU A 1130 1.20 -13.78 -37.26
CA GLU A 1130 1.25 -12.64 -36.31
C GLU A 1130 2.66 -12.05 -36.17
N LYS A 1131 3.72 -12.87 -36.26
CA LYS A 1131 5.11 -12.41 -36.17
C LYS A 1131 5.53 -11.70 -37.45
N ASP A 1132 5.03 -12.14 -38.59
CA ASP A 1132 5.15 -11.48 -39.88
C ASP A 1132 4.34 -10.19 -39.88
N GLU A 1133 3.12 -10.16 -39.32
CA GLU A 1133 2.39 -8.92 -39.07
C GLU A 1133 3.15 -7.97 -38.13
N TYR A 1134 3.74 -8.46 -37.04
CA TYR A 1134 4.55 -7.64 -36.13
C TYR A 1134 5.81 -7.07 -36.82
N ASN A 1135 6.50 -7.89 -37.61
CA ASN A 1135 7.64 -7.43 -38.42
C ASN A 1135 7.19 -6.41 -39.46
N ILE A 1136 6.02 -6.60 -40.07
CA ILE A 1136 5.39 -5.64 -40.99
C ILE A 1136 5.03 -4.34 -40.25
N TYR A 1137 4.47 -4.40 -39.04
CA TYR A 1137 4.15 -3.21 -38.22
C TYR A 1137 5.42 -2.47 -37.78
N LYS A 1138 6.48 -3.18 -37.40
CA LYS A 1138 7.78 -2.59 -37.07
C LYS A 1138 8.38 -1.89 -38.30
N GLN A 1139 8.34 -2.53 -39.48
CA GLN A 1139 8.76 -1.92 -40.73
C GLN A 1139 7.92 -0.69 -41.10
N ILE A 1140 6.61 -0.74 -40.86
CA ILE A 1140 5.69 0.41 -41.03
C ILE A 1140 6.07 1.57 -40.11
N ASP A 1141 6.37 1.32 -38.83
CA ASP A 1141 6.71 2.38 -37.88
C ASP A 1141 8.11 2.96 -38.13
N GLU A 1142 9.10 2.14 -38.49
CA GLU A 1142 10.42 2.60 -38.93
C GLU A 1142 10.32 3.49 -40.18
N ALA A 1143 9.46 3.11 -41.14
CA ALA A 1143 9.20 3.91 -42.32
C ALA A 1143 8.41 5.19 -42.03
N ARG A 1144 7.42 5.17 -41.11
CA ARG A 1144 6.72 6.38 -40.66
C ARG A 1144 7.68 7.37 -40.03
N LEU A 1145 8.62 6.88 -39.21
CA LEU A 1145 9.63 7.72 -38.59
C LEU A 1145 10.56 8.33 -39.66
N TYR A 1146 11.02 7.52 -40.60
CA TYR A 1146 11.82 7.98 -41.74
C TYR A 1146 11.08 9.03 -42.58
N LEU A 1147 9.80 8.80 -42.92
CA LEU A 1147 8.98 9.76 -43.67
C LEU A 1147 8.78 11.08 -42.92
N ARG A 1148 8.56 11.04 -41.60
CA ARG A 1148 8.46 12.25 -40.78
C ARG A 1148 9.77 13.05 -40.78
N GLN A 1149 10.90 12.38 -40.68
CA GLN A 1149 12.22 13.02 -40.79
C GLN A 1149 12.41 13.63 -42.18
N LEU A 1150 11.97 12.94 -43.23
CA LEU A 1150 12.05 13.42 -44.61
C LEU A 1150 11.18 14.67 -44.84
N VAL A 1151 9.93 14.66 -44.36
CA VAL A 1151 9.02 15.82 -44.40
C VAL A 1151 9.60 16.99 -43.62
N SER A 1152 10.14 16.75 -42.43
CA SER A 1152 10.78 17.79 -41.62
C SER A 1152 11.99 18.41 -42.32
N LYS A 1153 12.72 17.63 -43.13
CA LYS A 1153 13.91 18.09 -43.86
C LYS A 1153 13.58 18.82 -45.16
N LEU A 1154 12.56 18.34 -45.89
CA LEU A 1154 12.23 18.84 -47.23
C LEU A 1154 11.05 19.82 -47.25
N GLY A 1155 10.30 19.94 -46.15
CA GLY A 1155 9.09 20.76 -46.03
C GLY A 1155 7.86 20.17 -46.76
N THR A 1156 8.06 19.51 -47.90
CA THR A 1156 7.01 18.81 -48.67
C THR A 1156 7.60 17.62 -49.44
N LEU A 1157 6.77 16.60 -49.70
CA LEU A 1157 7.16 15.43 -50.50
C LEU A 1157 6.81 15.58 -52.00
N ASN A 1158 6.24 16.72 -52.41
CA ASN A 1158 5.77 16.94 -53.78
C ASN A 1158 6.88 16.95 -54.85
N ASN A 1159 8.15 17.09 -54.45
CA ASN A 1159 9.31 17.07 -55.35
C ASN A 1159 10.47 16.29 -54.72
N LEU A 1160 10.22 15.01 -54.38
CA LEU A 1160 11.22 14.16 -53.76
C LEU A 1160 12.45 13.98 -54.68
N PRO A 1161 13.67 14.40 -54.28
CA PRO A 1161 14.88 14.17 -55.07
C PRO A 1161 15.10 12.67 -55.34
N GLN A 1162 15.71 12.32 -56.48
CA GLN A 1162 15.93 10.92 -56.90
C GLN A 1162 16.67 10.09 -55.86
N GLU A 1163 17.60 10.68 -55.11
CA GLU A 1163 18.32 10.03 -54.02
C GLU A 1163 17.38 9.50 -52.92
N TYR A 1164 16.38 10.27 -52.52
CA TYR A 1164 15.40 9.84 -51.50
C TYR A 1164 14.35 8.88 -52.07
N GLN A 1165 14.08 8.93 -53.38
CA GLN A 1165 13.22 7.94 -54.02
C GLN A 1165 13.88 6.56 -54.05
N ALA A 1166 15.20 6.53 -54.29
CA ALA A 1166 15.99 5.30 -54.21
C ALA A 1166 16.06 4.77 -52.77
N GLU A 1167 16.29 5.63 -51.78
CA GLU A 1167 16.34 5.26 -50.37
C GLU A 1167 14.97 4.76 -49.85
N MET A 1168 13.87 5.40 -50.25
CA MET A 1168 12.52 4.92 -49.94
C MET A 1168 12.26 3.52 -50.51
N LYS A 1169 12.75 3.25 -51.72
CA LYS A 1169 12.62 1.94 -52.37
C LYS A 1169 13.44 0.86 -51.68
N GLU A 1170 14.64 1.18 -51.20
CA GLU A 1170 15.45 0.28 -50.36
C GLU A 1170 14.77 -0.05 -49.03
N LYS A 1171 13.96 0.87 -48.50
CA LYS A 1171 13.14 0.68 -47.30
C LYS A 1171 11.75 0.10 -47.59
N ASN A 1172 11.51 -0.41 -48.80
CA ASN A 1172 10.23 -0.98 -49.23
C ASN A 1172 9.01 -0.03 -49.14
N VAL A 1173 9.25 1.28 -49.19
CA VAL A 1173 8.21 2.32 -49.15
C VAL A 1173 7.98 2.85 -50.56
N CYS A 1174 6.76 2.74 -51.06
CA CYS A 1174 6.38 3.32 -52.35
C CYS A 1174 5.36 4.45 -52.13
N LEU A 1175 5.66 5.64 -52.66
CA LEU A 1175 4.73 6.77 -52.62
C LEU A 1175 3.61 6.53 -53.64
N ILE A 1176 2.36 6.38 -53.18
CA ILE A 1176 1.18 6.39 -54.06
C ILE A 1176 0.61 7.79 -54.02
N HIS A 1177 0.86 8.57 -55.08
CA HIS A 1177 0.36 9.93 -55.14
C HIS A 1177 -1.18 9.95 -55.25
N TYR A 1178 -1.84 10.60 -54.29
CA TYR A 1178 -3.26 10.97 -54.37
C TYR A 1178 -3.35 12.49 -54.24
N GLY A 1179 -4.04 13.15 -55.17
CA GLY A 1179 -4.02 14.61 -55.28
C GLY A 1179 -4.50 15.33 -54.00
N GLY A 1180 -3.71 16.32 -53.53
CA GLY A 1180 -4.02 17.16 -52.36
C GLY A 1180 -2.85 17.29 -51.38
N GLU A 1181 -3.15 17.65 -50.12
CA GLU A 1181 -2.18 17.70 -49.00
C GLU A 1181 -1.94 16.33 -48.32
N ASN A 1182 -2.65 15.28 -48.76
CA ASN A 1182 -2.56 13.94 -48.18
C ASN A 1182 -1.71 13.02 -49.06
N PHE A 1183 -0.73 12.34 -48.46
CA PHE A 1183 0.14 11.38 -49.15
C PHE A 1183 -0.17 9.97 -48.66
N SER A 1184 -0.54 9.06 -49.57
CA SER A 1184 -0.69 7.65 -49.24
C SER A 1184 0.57 6.86 -49.62
N PHE A 1185 0.95 5.92 -48.76
CA PHE A 1185 2.13 5.09 -48.97
C PHE A 1185 1.73 3.62 -49.04
N CYS A 1186 2.39 2.88 -49.92
CA CYS A 1186 2.26 1.44 -50.02
C CYS A 1186 3.55 0.78 -49.57
N PHE A 1187 3.40 -0.20 -48.69
CA PHE A 1187 4.49 -1.04 -48.23
C PHE A 1187 4.58 -2.27 -49.10
N LEU A 1188 5.71 -2.42 -49.80
CA LEU A 1188 5.98 -3.59 -50.62
C LEU A 1188 6.50 -4.69 -49.69
N THR A 1189 5.65 -5.65 -49.37
CA THR A 1189 6.10 -6.87 -48.69
C THR A 1189 6.55 -7.90 -49.73
N ASP A 1190 7.41 -8.85 -49.34
CA ASP A 1190 7.82 -9.97 -50.22
C ASP A 1190 6.66 -10.89 -50.62
N ASN A 1191 5.45 -10.67 -50.05
CA ASN A 1191 4.22 -11.34 -50.42
C ASN A 1191 3.36 -10.44 -51.33
N PRO A 1192 3.37 -10.65 -52.67
CA PRO A 1192 2.69 -9.78 -53.62
C PRO A 1192 1.15 -9.79 -53.52
N MET A 1193 0.56 -10.67 -52.71
CA MET A 1193 -0.88 -10.86 -52.59
C MET A 1193 -1.56 -9.97 -51.52
N ARG A 1194 -0.80 -9.21 -50.70
CA ARG A 1194 -1.36 -8.31 -49.67
C ARG A 1194 -0.55 -6.99 -49.55
N PRO A 1195 -0.74 -6.01 -50.44
CA PRO A 1195 -0.21 -4.67 -50.23
C PRO A 1195 -0.97 -3.97 -49.08
N TYR A 1196 -0.25 -3.45 -48.09
CA TYR A 1196 -0.84 -2.60 -47.05
C TYR A 1196 -0.83 -1.15 -47.51
N SER A 1197 -2.00 -0.57 -47.78
CA SER A 1197 -2.14 0.87 -48.04
C SER A 1197 -2.35 1.60 -46.74
N ILE A 1198 -1.47 2.55 -46.41
CA ILE A 1198 -1.64 3.45 -45.27
C ILE A 1198 -1.87 4.85 -45.82
N ALA A 1199 -3.01 5.43 -45.43
CA ALA A 1199 -3.40 6.79 -45.82
C ALA A 1199 -2.64 7.86 -45.03
#